data_AF-A0A1M7MEN9-F1
#
_entry.id   AF-A0A1M7MEN9-F1
#
_cell.length_a   1.000
_cell.length_b   1.000
_cell.length_c   1.000
_cell.angle_alpha   90.00
_cell.angle_beta   90.00
_cell.angle_gamma   90.00
#
_symmetry.space_group_name_H-M   'P 1'
#
loop_
_entity.id
_entity.type
_entity.pdbx_description
1 polymer ?
#
loop_
_entity_poly.entity_id
_entity_poly.type
_entity_poly.pdbx_seq_one_letter_code
_entity_poly.pdbx_strand_id
1 'polypeptide(L)'
;MLKRSFLLLFLSFYSLINAQSNSNSEKPNIIFILTDDQRFDAIGYAGNKFVETPEMDDLAKSGTYFNSAIVTTPICAASRTSILTGLHERAHNFNFQTGNVRDEYMDNSYPRLLKDSGYYTGFYGKYGTRYNHLDKQFDEYESYDRNNRFKDRRGYYYKTIDNDTVHLTRYTGQKAIDFIDKNASNKKPFCLSISFSAPHAHDGAPKQYFWQEPLDAMLSGTTIPEPELAEDKYFLAQPKIVRDGFNRLRWTWRYDTPEKYQHSLKGYYRMISGIDLEIKKIRAKLKETGQDKNTVIILMGDNGYFLGERQFAGKWLMYDNSIRVPLIVFDPRENKHQDIDDMVLNIDVTKTIADLAGIKAPNTWQGKSLMPIVRQEKKSIERDTILIEHIWDFDNIPPSEGVRTKKWKYFRYVNDKTIEELYNLEKDPQEIKNLVGKRKYRKVLANLRAKTDELIKKNSNHFRDAPTDLTVELIREPGTDVEIFDLKPEFGWTVPLGAKYQGAYQILVASSKEIIDANNGDVWDSKRVASSKSTDVEYEGKDLEIGKTYFWKVRIWDEANRLVDYAAPQKFTTGKSSSYIISTENKFITAKIKPKKFKKLGNLYVMDFGKAAFATLNFNYNAKTPHTLTVRVGEMVNDNGSVNRTPPKVSNIRYQELKVDVKPGKTQYQIQVQTDERNTRPNKAIPLPKGFPPLVPYRYAEIEGFRGELKAEDFTQLAFHTYWDEDASSFKSNNTILDQVWDLCKYSIKATTFNGLYVDGDRERIPYEADAYLNQLSHYTTDREFAMARRTIEYFMQHPTWPTEWQQHVPLLIYADYMYTGNTELVERYYDALKHKSLYELSNEDGLITSTKVDKAFMKKLGFPEGYKKPLTDIVDWPGKNFNRSKTKGERDGFVFKPYSTVINSFFYENMKIMAEFAKILGKTQEALDFEYRAIKAKKAVNEQMFDKKRGIYVDGIGTDHASLHANMMPLAFGLVPEEHYESVVNFVKSRGMACSVYGAQFLMDGLYNAGEEDYALDLLTDTSSRSWYNMIKIGSTITLEAWDNQYKNNLDWNHAWGAVPANVIPRGLWGIKPKTAGFGVATIKPQMSNLKKSSIEVPTVRGTIKANYTYNGKRLQTYEIEIPGNMVAEFSLNGSEGKEFIHNGKSVPSAFKVVRLTPGKHTIQLKINSF
;
A
#
# COMPACT_ATOMS: atom_id res chain seq x y z
N MET A 1 29.56 -36.83 -59.88
CA MET A 1 28.16 -37.27 -59.70
C MET A 1 27.54 -36.84 -58.35
N LEU A 2 27.83 -35.65 -57.82
CA LEU A 2 27.29 -35.20 -56.51
C LEU A 2 27.07 -33.67 -56.44
N LYS A 3 26.53 -33.07 -57.52
CA LYS A 3 26.15 -31.64 -57.54
C LYS A 3 24.82 -31.33 -58.25
N ARG A 4 24.02 -32.34 -58.61
CA ARG A 4 22.72 -32.14 -59.30
C ARG A 4 21.47 -32.56 -58.51
N SER A 5 21.60 -33.18 -57.34
CA SER A 5 20.43 -33.63 -56.55
C SER A 5 19.98 -32.67 -55.43
N PHE A 6 20.74 -31.61 -55.12
CA PHE A 6 20.35 -30.62 -54.11
C PHE A 6 19.49 -29.46 -54.65
N LEU A 7 19.46 -29.26 -55.98
CA LEU A 7 18.69 -28.18 -56.60
C LEU A 7 17.22 -28.57 -56.85
N LEU A 8 16.91 -29.87 -56.97
CA LEU A 8 15.57 -30.37 -57.25
C LEU A 8 14.68 -30.49 -55.99
N LEU A 9 15.27 -30.52 -54.78
CA LEU A 9 14.54 -30.48 -53.51
C LEU A 9 14.24 -29.04 -53.01
N PHE A 10 14.94 -28.05 -53.54
CA PHE A 10 14.66 -26.62 -53.26
C PHE A 10 13.58 -26.04 -54.19
N LEU A 11 13.43 -26.58 -55.41
CA LEU A 11 12.45 -26.12 -56.41
C LEU A 11 11.03 -26.71 -56.19
N SER A 12 10.91 -27.86 -55.52
CA SER A 12 9.62 -28.39 -55.06
C SER A 12 9.11 -27.72 -53.77
N PHE A 13 10.00 -27.15 -52.96
CA PHE A 13 9.62 -26.30 -51.81
C PHE A 13 9.18 -24.89 -52.23
N TYR A 14 9.76 -24.31 -53.29
CA TYR A 14 9.34 -23.00 -53.80
C TYR A 14 8.01 -23.02 -54.58
N SER A 15 7.65 -24.16 -55.17
CA SER A 15 6.39 -24.29 -55.93
C SER A 15 5.18 -24.67 -55.06
N LEU A 16 5.41 -25.12 -53.82
CA LEU A 16 4.36 -25.32 -52.80
C LEU A 16 4.17 -24.08 -51.90
N ILE A 17 5.11 -23.14 -51.87
CA ILE A 17 4.99 -21.87 -51.13
C ILE A 17 4.27 -20.77 -51.95
N ASN A 18 4.24 -20.89 -53.29
CA ASN A 18 3.58 -19.90 -54.16
C ASN A 18 2.17 -20.28 -54.66
N ALA A 19 1.60 -21.38 -54.15
CA ALA A 19 0.20 -21.74 -54.43
C ALA A 19 -0.78 -21.35 -53.30
N GLN A 20 -0.31 -20.61 -52.30
CA GLN A 20 -1.12 -20.20 -51.13
C GLN A 20 -0.94 -18.71 -50.79
N SER A 21 -0.98 -17.83 -51.80
CA SER A 21 -0.98 -16.37 -51.59
C SER A 21 -1.93 -15.59 -52.51
N ASN A 22 -2.89 -16.27 -53.15
CA ASN A 22 -3.94 -15.63 -53.96
C ASN A 22 -5.35 -15.86 -53.38
N SER A 23 -5.50 -15.62 -52.07
CA SER A 23 -6.76 -15.09 -51.54
C SER A 23 -6.46 -13.75 -50.88
N ASN A 24 -6.20 -12.75 -51.70
CA ASN A 24 -6.23 -11.36 -51.26
C ASN A 24 -7.71 -11.02 -50.97
N SER A 25 -8.28 -11.59 -49.89
CA SER A 25 -9.61 -11.18 -49.46
C SER A 25 -9.46 -9.75 -48.96
N GLU A 26 -10.00 -8.78 -49.71
CA GLU A 26 -10.00 -7.39 -49.30
C GLU A 26 -10.50 -7.29 -47.85
N LYS A 27 -9.74 -6.56 -47.02
CA LYS A 27 -10.16 -6.25 -45.66
C LYS A 27 -11.53 -5.54 -45.72
N PRO A 28 -12.52 -5.94 -44.91
CA PRO A 28 -13.84 -5.33 -44.96
C PRO A 28 -13.82 -3.92 -44.42
N ASN A 29 -14.75 -3.10 -44.92
CA ASN A 29 -15.22 -1.94 -44.18
C ASN A 29 -16.08 -2.41 -43.01
N ILE A 30 -16.02 -1.70 -41.89
CA ILE A 30 -16.76 -2.07 -40.68
C ILE A 30 -17.60 -0.86 -40.26
N ILE A 31 -18.90 -1.04 -40.12
CA ILE A 31 -19.78 -0.07 -39.46
C ILE A 31 -20.26 -0.68 -38.15
N PHE A 32 -19.95 -0.03 -37.04
CA PHE A 32 -20.45 -0.41 -35.72
C PHE A 32 -21.50 0.58 -35.25
N ILE A 33 -22.74 0.12 -35.13
CA ILE A 33 -23.90 0.90 -34.70
C ILE A 33 -24.22 0.55 -33.26
N LEU A 34 -24.20 1.56 -32.39
CA LEU A 34 -24.52 1.42 -30.98
C LEU A 34 -25.67 2.35 -30.59
N THR A 35 -26.70 1.82 -29.94
CA THR A 35 -27.86 2.57 -29.45
C THR A 35 -27.85 2.66 -27.93
N ASP A 36 -28.40 3.74 -27.37
CA ASP A 36 -28.43 3.97 -25.91
C ASP A 36 -29.77 3.53 -25.32
N ASP A 37 -29.78 2.69 -24.29
CA ASP A 37 -31.00 2.19 -23.63
C ASP A 37 -31.92 1.30 -24.51
N GLN A 38 -31.40 0.67 -25.58
CA GLN A 38 -32.19 -0.28 -26.37
C GLN A 38 -32.19 -1.68 -25.74
N ARG A 39 -33.34 -2.10 -25.19
CA ARG A 39 -33.53 -3.44 -24.63
C ARG A 39 -33.67 -4.51 -25.72
N PHE A 40 -33.35 -5.76 -25.35
CA PHE A 40 -33.26 -6.91 -26.27
C PHE A 40 -34.48 -7.19 -27.15
N ASP A 41 -35.69 -6.91 -26.66
CA ASP A 41 -36.95 -7.12 -27.37
C ASP A 41 -37.49 -5.82 -27.99
N ALA A 42 -36.73 -4.73 -28.00
CA ALA A 42 -37.13 -3.49 -28.69
C ALA A 42 -36.65 -3.50 -30.15
N ILE A 43 -36.99 -4.58 -30.85
CA ILE A 43 -36.76 -4.81 -32.28
C ILE A 43 -37.88 -5.73 -32.82
N GLY A 44 -38.37 -5.46 -34.03
CA GLY A 44 -39.46 -6.21 -34.66
C GLY A 44 -39.13 -7.70 -34.84
N TYR A 45 -37.89 -8.01 -35.21
CA TYR A 45 -37.38 -9.38 -35.38
C TYR A 45 -37.50 -10.23 -34.11
N ALA A 46 -37.40 -9.61 -32.93
CA ALA A 46 -37.57 -10.29 -31.64
C ALA A 46 -39.05 -10.50 -31.25
N GLY A 47 -39.99 -10.15 -32.13
CA GLY A 47 -41.44 -10.34 -31.94
C GLY A 47 -42.17 -9.13 -31.36
N ASN A 48 -41.53 -7.97 -31.25
CA ASN A 48 -42.18 -6.76 -30.76
C ASN A 48 -43.09 -6.15 -31.84
N LYS A 49 -44.37 -6.00 -31.51
CA LYS A 49 -45.42 -5.58 -32.46
C LYS A 49 -45.63 -4.07 -32.52
N PHE A 50 -44.97 -3.30 -31.66
CA PHE A 50 -45.18 -1.86 -31.53
C PHE A 50 -44.03 -1.03 -32.09
N VAL A 51 -42.81 -1.57 -32.07
CA VAL A 51 -41.66 -0.93 -32.71
C VAL A 51 -41.62 -1.30 -34.20
N GLU A 52 -41.33 -0.34 -35.06
CA GLU A 52 -41.16 -0.57 -36.50
C GLU A 52 -39.68 -0.48 -36.85
N THR A 53 -39.02 -1.61 -37.10
CA THR A 53 -37.58 -1.70 -37.42
C THR A 53 -37.28 -2.54 -38.66
N PRO A 54 -37.89 -2.26 -39.83
CA PRO A 54 -37.74 -3.11 -41.01
C PRO A 54 -36.29 -3.30 -41.45
N GLU A 55 -35.40 -2.32 -41.28
CA GLU A 55 -33.99 -2.46 -41.67
C GLU A 55 -33.19 -3.29 -40.67
N MET A 56 -33.37 -3.08 -39.36
CA MET A 56 -32.74 -3.94 -38.36
C MET A 56 -33.25 -5.39 -38.48
N ASP A 57 -34.53 -5.57 -38.79
CA ASP A 57 -35.13 -6.89 -39.00
C ASP A 57 -34.55 -7.58 -40.24
N ASP A 58 -34.31 -6.84 -41.31
CA ASP A 58 -33.66 -7.34 -42.53
C ASP A 58 -32.18 -7.71 -42.28
N LEU A 59 -31.45 -6.90 -41.50
CA LEU A 59 -30.07 -7.21 -41.09
C LEU A 59 -30.03 -8.49 -40.23
N ALA A 60 -31.00 -8.69 -39.33
CA ALA A 60 -31.12 -9.91 -38.54
C ALA A 60 -31.45 -11.14 -39.42
N LYS A 61 -32.44 -11.03 -40.31
CA LYS A 61 -32.84 -12.09 -41.26
C LYS A 61 -31.75 -12.47 -42.26
N SER A 62 -30.92 -11.50 -42.64
CA SER A 62 -29.86 -11.71 -43.64
C SER A 62 -28.48 -11.95 -43.01
N GLY A 63 -28.36 -11.83 -41.69
CA GLY A 63 -27.12 -11.99 -40.93
C GLY A 63 -27.24 -13.00 -39.79
N THR A 64 -26.37 -12.85 -38.79
CA THR A 64 -26.42 -13.62 -37.55
C THR A 64 -27.05 -12.78 -36.44
N TYR A 65 -28.16 -13.25 -35.87
CA TYR A 65 -28.82 -12.65 -34.73
C TYR A 65 -28.49 -13.41 -33.44
N PHE A 66 -28.13 -12.69 -32.38
CA PHE A 66 -27.78 -13.28 -31.10
C PHE A 66 -28.88 -13.06 -30.06
N ASN A 67 -29.69 -14.09 -29.81
CA ASN A 67 -30.83 -14.05 -28.90
C ASN A 67 -30.43 -13.73 -27.46
N SER A 68 -29.24 -14.16 -27.01
CA SER A 68 -28.75 -14.02 -25.63
C SER A 68 -27.57 -13.04 -25.52
N ALA A 69 -27.63 -11.90 -26.22
CA ALA A 69 -26.64 -10.86 -26.07
C ALA A 69 -26.81 -10.06 -24.76
N ILE A 70 -25.73 -9.95 -24.01
CA ILE A 70 -25.72 -9.43 -22.64
C ILE A 70 -24.58 -8.42 -22.48
N VAL A 71 -24.86 -7.29 -21.84
CA VAL A 71 -23.81 -6.36 -21.41
C VAL A 71 -23.24 -6.83 -20.08
N THR A 72 -21.91 -6.80 -19.95
CA THR A 72 -21.24 -7.16 -18.69
C THR A 72 -21.57 -6.19 -17.55
N THR A 73 -21.99 -4.97 -17.89
CA THR A 73 -22.45 -3.94 -16.97
C THR A 73 -23.59 -3.11 -17.58
N PRO A 74 -24.70 -2.88 -16.86
CA PRO A 74 -25.81 -2.04 -17.33
C PRO A 74 -25.63 -0.54 -17.02
N ILE A 75 -24.40 -0.05 -17.07
CA ILE A 75 -24.06 1.38 -16.99
C ILE A 75 -23.52 1.82 -18.34
N CYS A 76 -24.19 2.71 -19.08
CA CYS A 76 -23.76 3.05 -20.45
C CYS A 76 -22.29 3.53 -20.55
N ALA A 77 -21.81 4.36 -19.62
CA ALA A 77 -20.40 4.79 -19.62
C ALA A 77 -19.41 3.64 -19.40
N ALA A 78 -19.72 2.73 -18.48
CA ALA A 78 -18.88 1.56 -18.21
C ALA A 78 -18.98 0.56 -19.37
N SER A 79 -20.19 0.25 -19.85
CA SER A 79 -20.44 -0.68 -20.97
C SER A 79 -19.79 -0.23 -22.27
N ARG A 80 -19.87 1.06 -22.62
CA ARG A 80 -19.17 1.64 -23.77
C ARG A 80 -17.65 1.51 -23.63
N THR A 81 -17.13 1.72 -22.43
CA THR A 81 -15.71 1.49 -22.14
C THR A 81 -15.35 0.02 -22.28
N SER A 82 -16.19 -0.90 -21.78
CA SER A 82 -16.02 -2.35 -21.97
C SER A 82 -15.99 -2.74 -23.46
N ILE A 83 -16.84 -2.13 -24.30
CA ILE A 83 -16.84 -2.33 -25.76
C ILE A 83 -15.56 -1.76 -26.40
N LEU A 84 -15.05 -0.62 -25.94
CA LEU A 84 -13.83 -0.03 -26.48
C LEU A 84 -12.59 -0.87 -26.14
N THR A 85 -12.49 -1.36 -24.89
CA THR A 85 -11.27 -1.98 -24.35
C THR A 85 -11.34 -3.50 -24.29
N GLY A 86 -12.50 -4.13 -24.50
CA GLY A 86 -12.70 -5.57 -24.34
C GLY A 86 -12.55 -6.08 -22.90
N LEU A 87 -12.78 -5.20 -21.90
CA LEU A 87 -12.58 -5.48 -20.48
C LEU A 87 -13.90 -5.39 -19.70
N HIS A 88 -14.07 -6.20 -18.67
CA HIS A 88 -15.12 -6.02 -17.66
C HIS A 88 -14.96 -4.69 -16.88
N GLU A 89 -16.06 -4.20 -16.28
CA GLU A 89 -16.07 -2.94 -15.52
C GLU A 89 -15.02 -2.93 -14.42
N ARG A 90 -14.89 -4.04 -13.67
CA ARG A 90 -13.87 -4.15 -12.62
C ARG A 90 -12.43 -4.04 -13.13
N ALA A 91 -12.14 -4.49 -14.35
CA ALA A 91 -10.78 -4.42 -14.88
C ALA A 91 -10.42 -2.99 -15.29
N HIS A 92 -11.30 -2.32 -16.05
CA HIS A 92 -11.01 -0.94 -16.49
C HIS A 92 -11.28 0.09 -15.38
N ASN A 93 -12.12 -0.25 -14.40
CA ASN A 93 -12.46 0.51 -13.20
C ASN A 93 -12.91 1.96 -13.52
N PHE A 94 -13.84 2.09 -14.47
CA PHE A 94 -14.34 3.38 -14.96
C PHE A 94 -15.87 3.43 -14.87
N ASN A 95 -16.40 4.52 -14.33
CA ASN A 95 -17.82 4.84 -14.23
C ASN A 95 -18.04 6.36 -14.25
N PHE A 96 -19.28 6.82 -14.07
CA PHE A 96 -19.64 8.24 -14.15
C PHE A 96 -18.91 9.19 -13.18
N GLN A 97 -18.40 8.70 -12.04
CA GLN A 97 -17.76 9.53 -11.01
C GLN A 97 -16.23 9.37 -10.93
N THR A 98 -15.64 8.55 -11.81
CA THR A 98 -14.19 8.37 -11.88
C THR A 98 -13.48 9.45 -12.72
N GLY A 99 -12.14 9.51 -12.70
CA GLY A 99 -11.36 10.27 -13.66
C GLY A 99 -11.47 9.72 -15.10
N ASN A 100 -10.50 10.09 -15.95
CA ASN A 100 -10.40 9.49 -17.29
C ASN A 100 -10.11 7.99 -17.23
N VAL A 101 -10.49 7.27 -18.28
CA VAL A 101 -9.99 5.90 -18.50
C VAL A 101 -8.47 5.94 -18.60
N ARG A 102 -7.79 4.91 -18.07
CA ARG A 102 -6.32 4.81 -18.11
C ARG A 102 -5.83 4.71 -19.56
N ASP A 103 -4.78 5.45 -19.90
CA ASP A 103 -4.15 5.42 -21.23
C ASP A 103 -3.77 3.99 -21.64
N GLU A 104 -3.23 3.20 -20.71
CA GLU A 104 -2.83 1.80 -20.93
C GLU A 104 -3.95 0.90 -21.51
N TYR A 105 -5.22 1.21 -21.20
CA TYR A 105 -6.38 0.50 -21.76
C TYR A 105 -6.84 1.10 -23.08
N MET A 106 -6.74 2.42 -23.23
CA MET A 106 -7.16 3.13 -24.43
C MET A 106 -6.17 2.95 -25.59
N ASP A 107 -4.88 2.82 -25.29
CA ASP A 107 -3.83 2.46 -26.24
C ASP A 107 -4.02 1.04 -26.80
N ASN A 108 -4.74 0.18 -26.06
CA ASN A 108 -5.12 -1.18 -26.46
C ASN A 108 -6.59 -1.28 -26.90
N SER A 109 -7.29 -0.16 -27.10
CA SER A 109 -8.70 -0.17 -27.53
C SER A 109 -8.85 -0.54 -29.01
N TYR A 110 -9.98 -1.13 -29.42
CA TYR A 110 -10.17 -1.52 -30.82
C TYR A 110 -9.99 -0.37 -31.84
N PRO A 111 -10.47 0.89 -31.61
CA PRO A 111 -10.28 1.95 -32.61
C PRO A 111 -8.81 2.33 -32.75
N ARG A 112 -8.06 2.32 -31.64
CA ARG A 112 -6.62 2.57 -31.66
C ARG A 112 -5.88 1.52 -32.47
N LEU A 113 -6.16 0.24 -32.22
CA LEU A 113 -5.51 -0.87 -32.93
C LEU A 113 -5.85 -0.89 -34.42
N LEU A 114 -7.09 -0.56 -34.79
CA LEU A 114 -7.50 -0.43 -36.20
C LEU A 114 -6.73 0.69 -36.90
N LYS A 115 -6.69 1.88 -36.29
CA LYS A 115 -5.97 3.04 -36.83
C LYS A 115 -4.48 2.73 -37.04
N ASP A 116 -3.84 2.15 -36.02
CA ASP A 116 -2.43 1.72 -36.10
C ASP A 116 -2.20 0.62 -37.15
N SER A 117 -3.23 -0.15 -37.50
CA SER A 117 -3.20 -1.22 -38.53
C SER A 117 -3.62 -0.75 -39.93
N GLY A 118 -3.78 0.56 -40.14
CA GLY A 118 -4.00 1.18 -41.45
C GLY A 118 -5.47 1.33 -41.87
N TYR A 119 -6.43 1.09 -40.98
CA TYR A 119 -7.83 1.47 -41.20
C TYR A 119 -8.00 2.98 -41.09
N TYR A 120 -8.88 3.57 -41.92
CA TYR A 120 -9.37 4.93 -41.70
C TYR A 120 -10.50 4.89 -40.66
N THR A 121 -10.32 5.51 -39.49
CA THR A 121 -11.25 5.36 -38.36
C THR A 121 -12.12 6.60 -38.15
N GLY A 122 -13.44 6.39 -38.07
CA GLY A 122 -14.45 7.44 -37.89
C GLY A 122 -15.31 7.23 -36.65
N PHE A 123 -15.68 8.31 -35.95
CA PHE A 123 -16.64 8.25 -34.83
C PHE A 123 -17.63 9.42 -34.82
N TYR A 124 -18.93 9.14 -34.75
CA TYR A 124 -19.95 10.17 -34.58
C TYR A 124 -21.01 9.79 -33.54
N GLY A 125 -21.37 10.78 -32.71
CA GLY A 125 -22.43 10.66 -31.72
C GLY A 125 -21.92 10.50 -30.29
N LYS A 126 -22.64 9.74 -29.46
CA LYS A 126 -22.36 9.64 -28.03
C LYS A 126 -21.16 8.74 -27.75
N TYR A 127 -20.01 9.34 -27.44
CA TYR A 127 -18.85 8.55 -27.01
C TYR A 127 -19.09 7.88 -25.65
N GLY A 128 -19.65 8.62 -24.68
CA GLY A 128 -20.07 8.07 -23.38
C GLY A 128 -18.92 7.67 -22.43
N THR A 129 -17.67 7.77 -22.88
CA THR A 129 -16.45 7.50 -22.11
C THR A 129 -15.65 8.79 -21.93
N ARG A 130 -14.94 8.98 -20.80
CA ARG A 130 -14.05 10.14 -20.60
C ARG A 130 -12.62 9.79 -20.98
N TYR A 131 -12.15 10.37 -22.08
CA TYR A 131 -10.80 10.23 -22.60
C TYR A 131 -10.39 11.49 -23.39
N ASN A 132 -9.19 12.01 -23.17
CA ASN A 132 -8.77 13.30 -23.73
C ASN A 132 -8.11 13.19 -25.11
N HIS A 133 -7.74 12.00 -25.56
CA HIS A 133 -6.92 11.80 -26.76
C HIS A 133 -7.67 11.04 -27.87
N LEU A 134 -8.88 11.50 -28.22
CA LEU A 134 -9.68 10.88 -29.28
C LEU A 134 -8.98 10.88 -30.65
N ASP A 135 -8.09 11.83 -30.89
CA ASP A 135 -7.21 11.91 -32.06
C ASP A 135 -6.29 10.69 -32.20
N LYS A 136 -5.92 10.05 -31.08
CA LYS A 136 -5.18 8.78 -31.09
C LYS A 136 -6.04 7.60 -31.54
N GLN A 137 -7.36 7.70 -31.48
CA GLN A 137 -8.29 6.61 -31.81
C GLN A 137 -8.95 6.77 -33.17
N PHE A 138 -9.27 7.99 -33.56
CA PHE A 138 -10.07 8.30 -34.75
C PHE A 138 -9.33 9.28 -35.67
N ASP A 139 -9.39 9.07 -36.98
CA ASP A 139 -8.93 10.02 -37.99
C ASP A 139 -9.90 11.20 -38.16
N GLU A 140 -11.19 10.92 -38.04
CA GLU A 140 -12.25 11.92 -38.06
C GLU A 140 -13.28 11.60 -36.98
N TYR A 141 -13.66 12.60 -36.17
CA TYR A 141 -14.64 12.37 -35.12
C TYR A 141 -15.43 13.62 -34.76
N GLU A 142 -16.67 13.41 -34.34
CA GLU A 142 -17.47 14.41 -33.63
C GLU A 142 -18.23 13.72 -32.50
N SER A 143 -17.80 13.95 -31.25
CA SER A 143 -18.47 13.40 -30.07
C SER A 143 -19.49 14.39 -29.52
N TYR A 144 -20.73 13.96 -29.37
CA TYR A 144 -21.83 14.75 -28.82
C TYR A 144 -22.89 13.86 -28.18
N ASP A 145 -23.62 14.40 -27.19
CA ASP A 145 -24.77 13.75 -26.57
C ASP A 145 -25.90 14.77 -26.44
N ARG A 146 -27.02 14.38 -25.86
CA ARG A 146 -28.17 15.26 -25.58
C ARG A 146 -27.72 16.45 -24.74
N ASN A 147 -28.29 17.60 -25.04
CA ASN A 147 -27.94 18.83 -24.36
C ASN A 147 -28.78 19.02 -23.08
N ASN A 148 -28.23 18.56 -21.96
CA ASN A 148 -28.85 18.65 -20.63
C ASN A 148 -29.09 20.08 -20.12
N ARG A 149 -28.60 21.12 -20.80
CA ARG A 149 -28.93 22.52 -20.46
C ARG A 149 -30.39 22.87 -20.77
N PHE A 150 -30.98 22.23 -21.78
CA PHE A 150 -32.38 22.46 -22.16
C PHE A 150 -33.26 21.40 -21.53
N LYS A 151 -34.35 21.78 -20.86
CA LYS A 151 -35.30 20.87 -20.21
C LYS A 151 -36.53 20.58 -21.08
N ASP A 152 -36.34 20.54 -22.41
CA ASP A 152 -37.39 20.32 -23.40
C ASP A 152 -36.80 19.69 -24.69
N ARG A 153 -37.56 19.72 -25.81
CA ARG A 153 -37.16 19.12 -27.10
C ARG A 153 -35.80 19.60 -27.61
N ARG A 154 -35.35 20.81 -27.23
CA ARG A 154 -34.03 21.34 -27.63
C ARG A 154 -32.86 20.49 -27.12
N GLY A 155 -33.08 19.64 -26.11
CA GLY A 155 -32.09 18.64 -25.70
C GLY A 155 -31.68 17.67 -26.81
N TYR A 156 -32.59 17.38 -27.75
CA TYR A 156 -32.36 16.54 -28.93
C TYR A 156 -32.33 17.30 -30.25
N TYR A 157 -32.79 18.56 -30.26
CA TYR A 157 -32.87 19.44 -31.43
C TYR A 157 -31.98 20.67 -31.23
N TYR A 158 -30.66 20.50 -31.43
CA TYR A 158 -29.68 21.59 -31.30
C TYR A 158 -28.54 21.55 -32.33
N LYS A 159 -28.53 20.54 -33.20
CA LYS A 159 -27.58 20.40 -34.32
C LYS A 159 -28.30 20.72 -35.62
N THR A 160 -27.56 21.22 -36.61
CA THR A 160 -28.12 21.66 -37.88
C THR A 160 -27.60 20.87 -39.07
N ILE A 161 -28.45 20.63 -40.07
CA ILE A 161 -28.10 20.19 -41.42
C ILE A 161 -28.64 21.27 -42.37
N ASP A 162 -27.80 21.86 -43.21
CA ASP A 162 -28.20 22.93 -44.15
C ASP A 162 -28.99 24.08 -43.47
N ASN A 163 -28.55 24.48 -42.28
CA ASN A 163 -29.18 25.45 -41.37
C ASN A 163 -30.53 25.05 -40.74
N ASP A 164 -31.06 23.85 -41.03
CA ASP A 164 -32.25 23.30 -40.37
C ASP A 164 -31.88 22.56 -39.08
N THR A 165 -32.54 22.88 -37.97
CA THR A 165 -32.28 22.22 -36.67
C THR A 165 -32.98 20.88 -36.61
N VAL A 166 -32.20 19.80 -36.63
CA VAL A 166 -32.71 18.43 -36.73
C VAL A 166 -32.57 17.66 -35.43
N HIS A 167 -33.32 16.56 -35.32
CA HIS A 167 -33.15 15.59 -34.24
C HIS A 167 -31.74 14.97 -34.28
N LEU A 168 -31.14 14.72 -33.12
CA LEU A 168 -29.77 14.20 -33.01
C LEU A 168 -29.57 12.87 -33.76
N THR A 169 -30.58 12.00 -33.79
CA THR A 169 -30.56 10.75 -34.60
C THR A 169 -30.35 11.04 -36.08
N ARG A 170 -31.08 12.01 -36.66
CA ARG A 170 -30.94 12.42 -38.06
C ARG A 170 -29.57 13.02 -38.32
N TYR A 171 -29.07 13.84 -37.40
CA TYR A 171 -27.72 14.42 -37.51
C TYR A 171 -26.64 13.33 -37.55
N THR A 172 -26.72 12.35 -36.64
CA THR A 172 -25.80 11.20 -36.62
C THR A 172 -25.90 10.34 -37.88
N GLY A 173 -27.12 10.10 -38.39
CA GLY A 173 -27.32 9.42 -39.68
C GLY A 173 -26.66 10.16 -40.84
N GLN A 174 -26.82 11.49 -40.89
CA GLN A 174 -26.19 12.32 -41.92
C GLN A 174 -24.66 12.26 -41.85
N LYS A 175 -24.06 12.33 -40.66
CA LYS A 175 -22.59 12.20 -40.52
C LYS A 175 -22.05 10.88 -41.03
N ALA A 176 -22.79 9.80 -40.84
CA ALA A 176 -22.43 8.50 -41.41
C ALA A 176 -22.48 8.51 -42.94
N ILE A 177 -23.52 9.12 -43.53
CA ILE A 177 -23.65 9.28 -44.98
C ILE A 177 -22.49 10.11 -45.54
N ASP A 178 -22.19 11.26 -44.93
CA ASP A 178 -21.09 12.15 -45.33
C ASP A 178 -19.73 11.42 -45.26
N PHE A 179 -19.49 10.63 -44.22
CA PHE A 179 -18.26 9.85 -44.07
C PHE A 179 -18.12 8.78 -45.15
N ILE A 180 -19.20 8.06 -45.46
CA ILE A 180 -19.22 7.02 -46.50
C ILE A 180 -18.96 7.66 -47.88
N ASP A 181 -19.67 8.74 -48.19
CA ASP A 181 -19.54 9.46 -49.46
C ASP A 181 -18.11 9.97 -49.68
N LYS A 182 -17.52 10.62 -48.66
CA LYS A 182 -16.12 11.08 -48.68
C LYS A 182 -15.12 9.94 -48.88
N ASN A 183 -15.41 8.74 -48.39
CA ASN A 183 -14.55 7.58 -48.52
C ASN A 183 -14.92 6.64 -49.67
N ALA A 184 -15.89 7.00 -50.52
CA ALA A 184 -16.33 6.17 -51.65
C ALA A 184 -15.19 5.84 -52.63
N SER A 185 -14.26 6.78 -52.81
CA SER A 185 -13.08 6.65 -53.69
C SER A 185 -11.81 6.20 -52.96
N ASN A 186 -11.85 6.05 -51.63
CA ASN A 186 -10.69 5.68 -50.83
C ASN A 186 -10.44 4.16 -50.90
N LYS A 187 -9.23 3.76 -51.27
CA LYS A 187 -8.83 2.34 -51.32
C LYS A 187 -8.50 1.75 -49.94
N LYS A 188 -8.38 2.57 -48.90
CA LYS A 188 -8.16 2.09 -47.53
C LYS A 188 -9.48 1.58 -46.94
N PRO A 189 -9.49 0.43 -46.23
CA PRO A 189 -10.67 0.01 -45.50
C PRO A 189 -10.94 0.99 -44.35
N PHE A 190 -12.21 1.19 -44.02
CA PHE A 190 -12.61 2.07 -42.93
C PHE A 190 -13.33 1.33 -41.80
N CYS A 191 -13.26 1.90 -40.59
CA CYS A 191 -14.13 1.52 -39.49
C CYS A 191 -14.87 2.76 -39.00
N LEU A 192 -16.19 2.75 -39.13
CA LEU A 192 -17.07 3.83 -38.74
C LEU A 192 -17.92 3.40 -37.54
N SER A 193 -17.67 4.02 -36.39
CA SER A 193 -18.46 3.79 -35.19
C SER A 193 -19.50 4.90 -35.02
N ILE A 194 -20.78 4.51 -35.02
CA ILE A 194 -21.93 5.40 -34.94
C ILE A 194 -22.65 5.11 -33.62
N SER A 195 -22.75 6.11 -32.76
CA SER A 195 -23.38 5.97 -31.44
C SER A 195 -24.57 6.90 -31.28
N PHE A 196 -25.77 6.36 -31.34
CA PHE A 196 -27.00 7.12 -31.15
C PHE A 196 -27.26 7.37 -29.66
N SER A 197 -27.56 8.62 -29.29
CA SER A 197 -28.09 8.94 -27.95
C SER A 197 -29.53 8.44 -27.75
N ALA A 198 -30.24 8.19 -28.84
CA ALA A 198 -31.57 7.58 -28.81
C ALA A 198 -31.45 6.06 -28.57
N PRO A 199 -32.45 5.43 -27.95
CA PRO A 199 -33.68 6.01 -27.38
C PRO A 199 -33.61 6.63 -25.96
N HIS A 200 -32.44 6.93 -25.38
CA HIS A 200 -32.35 7.36 -23.97
C HIS A 200 -33.30 8.53 -23.60
N ALA A 201 -34.06 8.37 -22.51
CA ALA A 201 -34.94 9.42 -21.97
C ALA A 201 -34.19 10.70 -21.56
N HIS A 202 -34.66 11.88 -21.95
CA HIS A 202 -34.10 13.18 -21.54
C HIS A 202 -34.57 13.56 -20.13
N ASP A 203 -33.94 12.98 -19.11
CA ASP A 203 -34.37 13.02 -17.70
C ASP A 203 -34.75 14.40 -17.17
N GLY A 204 -34.07 15.46 -17.58
CA GLY A 204 -34.35 16.82 -17.12
C GLY A 204 -35.63 17.44 -17.68
N ALA A 205 -36.25 16.83 -18.71
CA ALA A 205 -37.42 17.36 -19.40
C ALA A 205 -38.72 16.66 -18.98
N PRO A 206 -39.82 17.38 -18.70
CA PRO A 206 -41.08 16.76 -18.30
C PRO A 206 -41.63 15.71 -19.30
N LYS A 207 -41.44 15.93 -20.60
CA LYS A 207 -41.89 14.98 -21.65
C LYS A 207 -40.96 13.77 -21.84
N GLN A 208 -39.71 13.85 -21.36
CA GLN A 208 -38.68 12.79 -21.42
C GLN A 208 -38.26 12.35 -22.84
N TYR A 209 -39.17 11.93 -23.71
CA TYR A 209 -38.87 11.38 -25.04
C TYR A 209 -39.24 12.37 -26.15
N PHE A 210 -38.35 12.50 -27.13
CA PHE A 210 -38.51 13.37 -28.29
C PHE A 210 -38.03 12.57 -29.50
N TRP A 211 -38.85 12.46 -30.53
CA TRP A 211 -38.57 11.66 -31.73
C TRP A 211 -38.55 12.56 -32.98
N GLN A 212 -38.24 11.97 -34.13
CA GLN A 212 -38.22 12.67 -35.43
C GLN A 212 -39.64 12.88 -35.95
N GLU A 213 -39.92 14.05 -36.54
CA GLU A 213 -41.25 14.41 -37.11
C GLU A 213 -41.87 13.34 -38.04
N PRO A 214 -41.14 12.63 -38.92
CA PRO A 214 -41.72 11.57 -39.76
C PRO A 214 -42.41 10.43 -39.00
N LEU A 215 -42.19 10.33 -37.68
CA LEU A 215 -42.74 9.28 -36.82
C LEU A 215 -43.88 9.76 -35.93
N ASP A 216 -44.38 10.99 -36.12
CA ASP A 216 -45.51 11.54 -35.35
C ASP A 216 -46.78 10.69 -35.46
N ALA A 217 -47.04 10.11 -36.63
CA ALA A 217 -48.22 9.28 -36.89
C ALA A 217 -48.12 7.87 -36.26
N MET A 218 -46.90 7.33 -36.13
CA MET A 218 -46.63 5.95 -35.68
C MET A 218 -47.21 5.73 -34.27
N LEU A 219 -48.06 4.71 -34.04
CA LEU A 219 -48.72 4.47 -32.73
C LEU A 219 -49.68 5.57 -32.22
N SER A 220 -50.04 6.58 -33.02
CA SER A 220 -50.94 7.67 -32.56
C SER A 220 -52.31 7.14 -32.11
N GLY A 221 -52.93 6.25 -32.90
CA GLY A 221 -54.20 5.59 -32.59
C GLY A 221 -54.09 4.25 -31.83
N THR A 222 -52.88 3.84 -31.43
CA THR A 222 -52.65 2.55 -30.76
C THR A 222 -52.59 2.75 -29.25
N THR A 223 -53.36 1.98 -28.47
CA THR A 223 -53.19 1.93 -27.01
C THR A 223 -52.20 0.81 -26.65
N ILE A 224 -51.11 1.16 -25.97
CA ILE A 224 -50.12 0.17 -25.53
C ILE A 224 -50.64 -0.53 -24.25
N PRO A 225 -50.56 -1.86 -24.13
CA PRO A 225 -50.93 -2.56 -22.90
C PRO A 225 -50.12 -2.09 -21.70
N GLU A 226 -50.71 -2.15 -20.51
CA GLU A 226 -50.01 -1.92 -19.24
C GLU A 226 -48.76 -2.81 -19.12
N PRO A 227 -47.70 -2.34 -18.43
CA PRO A 227 -46.45 -3.07 -18.38
C PRO A 227 -46.63 -4.39 -17.64
N GLU A 228 -45.90 -5.42 -18.08
CA GLU A 228 -45.87 -6.68 -17.35
C GLU A 228 -45.39 -6.44 -15.92
N LEU A 229 -45.96 -7.14 -14.94
CA LEU A 229 -45.55 -7.04 -13.53
C LEU A 229 -45.73 -5.63 -12.92
N ALA A 230 -46.72 -4.85 -13.39
CA ALA A 230 -47.03 -3.51 -12.87
C ALA A 230 -47.61 -3.51 -11.44
N GLU A 231 -48.24 -4.61 -11.02
CA GLU A 231 -48.90 -4.70 -9.70
C GLU A 231 -47.93 -4.47 -8.53
N ASP A 232 -48.41 -3.80 -7.48
CA ASP A 232 -47.64 -3.46 -6.27
C ASP A 232 -46.90 -4.66 -5.66
N LYS A 233 -47.48 -5.85 -5.70
CA LYS A 233 -46.88 -7.07 -5.13
C LYS A 233 -45.49 -7.37 -5.71
N TYR A 234 -45.24 -7.02 -6.97
CA TYR A 234 -43.95 -7.27 -7.63
C TYR A 234 -42.90 -6.23 -7.25
N PHE A 235 -43.30 -4.98 -7.03
CA PHE A 235 -42.44 -3.93 -6.48
C PHE A 235 -42.12 -4.20 -5.01
N LEU A 236 -43.12 -4.55 -4.20
CA LEU A 236 -42.98 -4.83 -2.77
C LEU A 236 -42.13 -6.08 -2.48
N ALA A 237 -42.02 -7.01 -3.44
CA ALA A 237 -41.14 -8.17 -3.34
C ALA A 237 -39.64 -7.83 -3.45
N GLN A 238 -39.29 -6.63 -3.93
CA GLN A 238 -37.89 -6.23 -4.15
C GLN A 238 -37.19 -5.85 -2.83
N PRO A 239 -35.87 -6.06 -2.72
CA PRO A 239 -35.10 -5.59 -1.57
C PRO A 239 -35.32 -4.09 -1.31
N LYS A 240 -35.31 -3.68 -0.04
CA LYS A 240 -35.56 -2.27 0.34
C LYS A 240 -34.64 -1.30 -0.40
N ILE A 241 -33.35 -1.65 -0.51
CA ILE A 241 -32.34 -0.84 -1.21
C ILE A 241 -32.63 -0.64 -2.70
N VAL A 242 -33.35 -1.57 -3.33
CA VAL A 242 -33.82 -1.45 -4.72
C VAL A 242 -35.10 -0.61 -4.79
N ARG A 243 -36.04 -0.82 -3.86
CA ARG A 243 -37.30 -0.07 -3.79
C ARG A 243 -37.08 1.42 -3.57
N ASP A 244 -36.10 1.77 -2.74
CA ASP A 244 -35.69 3.16 -2.48
C ASP A 244 -34.78 3.72 -3.58
N GLY A 245 -34.40 2.89 -4.56
CA GLY A 245 -33.41 3.21 -5.57
C GLY A 245 -33.91 4.13 -6.68
N PHE A 246 -32.97 4.66 -7.45
CA PHE A 246 -33.24 5.67 -8.49
C PHE A 246 -34.14 5.16 -9.63
N ASN A 247 -34.23 3.84 -9.84
CA ASN A 247 -35.17 3.27 -10.81
C ASN A 247 -36.64 3.52 -10.46
N ARG A 248 -36.98 3.50 -9.16
CA ARG A 248 -38.33 3.80 -8.67
C ARG A 248 -38.64 5.28 -8.85
N LEU A 249 -37.70 6.16 -8.51
CA LEU A 249 -37.85 7.59 -8.74
C LEU A 249 -38.05 7.89 -10.24
N ARG A 250 -37.27 7.26 -11.10
CA ARG A 250 -37.39 7.40 -12.56
C ARG A 250 -38.74 6.89 -13.09
N TRP A 251 -39.37 5.92 -12.44
CA TRP A 251 -40.70 5.45 -12.82
C TRP A 251 -41.76 6.53 -12.60
N THR A 252 -41.69 7.33 -11.53
CA THR A 252 -42.65 8.44 -11.30
C THR A 252 -42.55 9.54 -12.35
N TRP A 253 -41.41 9.64 -13.03
CA TRP A 253 -41.23 10.60 -14.11
C TRP A 253 -41.85 10.14 -15.42
N ARG A 254 -42.02 8.82 -15.62
CA ARG A 254 -42.31 8.24 -16.94
C ARG A 254 -43.57 7.39 -17.02
N TYR A 255 -43.96 6.69 -15.95
CA TYR A 255 -44.88 5.56 -16.04
C TYR A 255 -45.91 5.48 -14.90
N ASP A 256 -45.93 6.42 -13.95
CA ASP A 256 -46.85 6.38 -12.79
C ASP A 256 -48.31 6.73 -13.08
N THR A 257 -48.59 7.22 -14.30
CA THR A 257 -49.92 7.54 -14.79
C THR A 257 -50.09 6.97 -16.19
N PRO A 258 -51.30 6.54 -16.59
CA PRO A 258 -51.55 6.01 -17.92
C PRO A 258 -51.09 6.95 -19.04
N GLU A 259 -51.27 8.26 -18.88
CA GLU A 259 -50.89 9.27 -19.87
C GLU A 259 -49.37 9.33 -20.05
N LYS A 260 -48.61 9.37 -18.95
CA LYS A 260 -47.14 9.36 -19.02
C LYS A 260 -46.65 8.05 -19.60
N TYR A 261 -47.25 6.91 -19.22
CA TYR A 261 -46.89 5.60 -19.74
C TYR A 261 -47.09 5.49 -21.25
N GLN A 262 -48.28 5.86 -21.74
CA GLN A 262 -48.57 5.90 -23.18
C GLN A 262 -47.61 6.83 -23.93
N HIS A 263 -47.36 8.04 -23.41
CA HIS A 263 -46.45 9.00 -24.06
C HIS A 263 -45.01 8.46 -24.12
N SER A 264 -44.49 8.01 -22.98
CA SER A 264 -43.11 7.59 -22.82
C SER A 264 -42.79 6.34 -23.64
N LEU A 265 -43.66 5.33 -23.59
CA LEU A 265 -43.41 4.08 -24.29
C LEU A 265 -43.56 4.21 -25.81
N LYS A 266 -44.56 4.98 -26.29
CA LYS A 266 -44.65 5.33 -27.72
C LYS A 266 -43.44 6.14 -28.17
N GLY A 267 -43.01 7.10 -27.36
CA GLY A 267 -41.83 7.92 -27.64
C GLY A 267 -40.56 7.08 -27.75
N TYR A 268 -40.36 6.12 -26.83
CA TYR A 268 -39.27 5.16 -26.86
C TYR A 268 -39.23 4.37 -28.17
N TYR A 269 -40.35 3.76 -28.58
CA TYR A 269 -40.43 3.01 -29.84
C TYR A 269 -40.24 3.89 -31.08
N ARG A 270 -40.84 5.09 -31.12
CA ARG A 270 -40.61 6.06 -32.21
C ARG A 270 -39.14 6.46 -32.31
N MET A 271 -38.44 6.62 -31.19
CA MET A 271 -37.01 6.95 -31.24
C MET A 271 -36.17 5.82 -31.83
N ILE A 272 -36.50 4.55 -31.55
CA ILE A 272 -35.82 3.38 -32.14
C ILE A 272 -36.14 3.26 -33.63
N SER A 273 -37.40 3.40 -34.03
CA SER A 273 -37.78 3.46 -35.45
C SER A 273 -37.11 4.62 -36.18
N GLY A 274 -36.82 5.72 -35.47
CA GLY A 274 -36.03 6.82 -36.00
C GLY A 274 -34.59 6.44 -36.29
N ILE A 275 -33.99 5.51 -35.54
CA ILE A 275 -32.65 4.98 -35.83
C ILE A 275 -32.71 4.08 -37.06
N ASP A 276 -33.75 3.23 -37.18
CA ASP A 276 -33.97 2.37 -38.33
C ASP A 276 -34.10 3.16 -39.65
N LEU A 277 -34.81 4.30 -39.62
CA LEU A 277 -34.88 5.23 -40.76
C LEU A 277 -33.51 5.74 -41.21
N GLU A 278 -32.57 5.94 -40.29
CA GLU A 278 -31.21 6.35 -40.65
C GLU A 278 -30.36 5.17 -41.14
N ILE A 279 -30.55 3.98 -40.58
CA ILE A 279 -29.92 2.74 -41.08
C ILE A 279 -30.32 2.51 -42.55
N LYS A 280 -31.59 2.72 -42.89
CA LYS A 280 -32.09 2.65 -44.28
C LYS A 280 -31.26 3.53 -45.22
N LYS A 281 -31.05 4.79 -44.84
CA LYS A 281 -30.31 5.76 -45.64
C LYS A 281 -28.82 5.41 -45.74
N ILE A 282 -28.22 4.93 -44.65
CA ILE A 282 -26.83 4.47 -44.62
C ILE A 282 -26.65 3.28 -45.58
N ARG A 283 -27.51 2.26 -45.51
CA ARG A 283 -27.47 1.10 -46.42
C ARG A 283 -27.69 1.51 -47.88
N ALA A 284 -28.60 2.44 -48.14
CA ALA A 284 -28.81 2.99 -49.48
C ALA A 284 -27.55 3.70 -50.00
N LYS A 285 -26.88 4.51 -49.17
CA LYS A 285 -25.63 5.19 -49.55
C LYS A 285 -24.46 4.21 -49.79
N LEU A 286 -24.35 3.14 -49.01
CA LEU A 286 -23.37 2.07 -49.27
C LEU A 286 -23.60 1.41 -50.64
N LYS A 287 -24.86 1.19 -51.01
CA LYS A 287 -25.22 0.63 -52.33
C LYS A 287 -24.95 1.61 -53.46
N GLU A 288 -25.27 2.89 -53.26
CA GLU A 288 -24.99 3.97 -54.21
C GLU A 288 -23.49 4.12 -54.50
N THR A 289 -22.65 4.00 -53.46
CA THR A 289 -21.18 4.10 -53.55
C THR A 289 -20.50 2.78 -53.92
N GLY A 290 -21.25 1.68 -54.04
CA GLY A 290 -20.72 0.35 -54.38
C GLY A 290 -19.92 -0.33 -53.25
N GLN A 291 -20.02 0.16 -52.02
CA GLN A 291 -19.31 -0.37 -50.85
C GLN A 291 -20.11 -1.43 -50.08
N ASP A 292 -21.39 -1.63 -50.40
CA ASP A 292 -22.33 -2.52 -49.71
C ASP A 292 -21.87 -3.98 -49.64
N LYS A 293 -21.19 -4.48 -50.67
CA LYS A 293 -20.76 -5.90 -50.75
C LYS A 293 -19.56 -6.25 -49.85
N ASN A 294 -18.82 -5.26 -49.38
CA ASN A 294 -17.62 -5.46 -48.53
C ASN A 294 -17.75 -4.75 -47.16
N THR A 295 -18.94 -4.25 -46.82
CA THR A 295 -19.17 -3.54 -45.55
C THR A 295 -19.93 -4.41 -44.56
N VAL A 296 -19.27 -4.78 -43.47
CA VAL A 296 -19.87 -5.50 -42.35
C VAL A 296 -20.55 -4.52 -41.42
N ILE A 297 -21.80 -4.80 -41.03
CA ILE A 297 -22.57 -3.98 -40.09
C ILE A 297 -22.77 -4.77 -38.80
N ILE A 298 -22.30 -4.21 -37.68
CA ILE A 298 -22.54 -4.73 -36.33
C ILE A 298 -23.48 -3.76 -35.63
N LEU A 299 -24.62 -4.24 -35.14
CA LEU A 299 -25.58 -3.43 -34.37
C LEU A 299 -25.73 -3.97 -32.96
N MET A 300 -25.65 -3.10 -31.95
CA MET A 300 -25.85 -3.47 -30.55
C MET A 300 -26.51 -2.35 -29.73
N GLY A 301 -27.17 -2.68 -28.61
CA GLY A 301 -27.49 -1.73 -27.54
C GLY A 301 -26.39 -1.63 -26.48
N ASP A 302 -26.19 -0.47 -25.86
CA ASP A 302 -25.16 -0.29 -24.81
C ASP A 302 -25.59 -0.80 -23.42
N ASN A 303 -26.89 -0.95 -23.18
CA ASN A 303 -27.50 -1.61 -22.03
C ASN A 303 -28.99 -1.84 -22.28
N GLY A 304 -29.59 -2.75 -21.50
CA GLY A 304 -31.05 -2.93 -21.48
C GLY A 304 -31.77 -1.81 -20.71
N TYR A 305 -33.09 -1.89 -20.63
CA TYR A 305 -33.92 -0.87 -20.01
C TYR A 305 -35.26 -1.41 -19.47
N PHE A 306 -35.69 -0.94 -18.30
CA PHE A 306 -37.02 -1.14 -17.75
C PHE A 306 -38.04 -0.16 -18.33
N LEU A 307 -39.17 -0.68 -18.80
CA LEU A 307 -40.25 0.09 -19.44
C LEU A 307 -41.52 0.11 -18.58
N GLY A 308 -41.39 0.07 -17.25
CA GLY A 308 -42.50 0.10 -16.30
C GLY A 308 -42.66 -1.19 -15.51
N GLU A 309 -42.00 -2.28 -15.91
CA GLU A 309 -42.06 -3.53 -15.17
C GLU A 309 -41.58 -3.34 -13.74
N ARG A 310 -42.28 -3.97 -12.78
CA ARG A 310 -42.01 -3.85 -11.33
C ARG A 310 -42.07 -2.41 -10.82
N GLN A 311 -42.73 -1.54 -11.56
CA GLN A 311 -42.76 -0.11 -11.34
C GLN A 311 -41.36 0.53 -11.32
N PHE A 312 -40.50 0.08 -12.23
CA PHE A 312 -39.17 0.61 -12.47
C PHE A 312 -39.05 1.28 -13.84
N ALA A 313 -38.15 2.25 -13.93
CA ALA A 313 -37.68 2.81 -15.19
C ALA A 313 -36.16 2.97 -15.14
N GLY A 314 -35.45 2.71 -16.24
CA GLY A 314 -34.00 2.87 -16.28
C GLY A 314 -33.23 1.55 -16.38
N LYS A 315 -32.00 1.56 -15.86
CA LYS A 315 -31.00 0.49 -15.94
C LYS A 315 -30.38 0.22 -14.56
N TRP A 316 -29.15 -0.30 -14.50
CA TRP A 316 -28.34 -0.56 -13.29
C TRP A 316 -28.60 -1.87 -12.56
N LEU A 317 -29.81 -2.43 -12.58
CA LEU A 317 -30.11 -3.68 -11.88
C LEU A 317 -29.70 -4.93 -12.69
N MET A 318 -29.49 -6.07 -12.04
CA MET A 318 -29.00 -7.31 -12.69
C MET A 318 -30.09 -8.14 -13.40
N TYR A 319 -31.31 -7.60 -13.56
CA TYR A 319 -32.40 -8.28 -14.28
C TYR A 319 -32.16 -8.28 -15.78
N ASP A 320 -32.67 -9.29 -16.48
CA ASP A 320 -32.49 -9.48 -17.92
C ASP A 320 -33.02 -8.26 -18.72
N ASN A 321 -34.06 -7.57 -18.24
CA ASN A 321 -34.53 -6.29 -18.79
C ASN A 321 -33.42 -5.24 -18.90
N SER A 322 -32.50 -5.19 -17.93
CA SER A 322 -31.45 -4.17 -17.85
C SER A 322 -30.12 -4.62 -18.45
N ILE A 323 -29.84 -5.92 -18.54
CA ILE A 323 -28.56 -6.44 -19.03
C ILE A 323 -28.62 -7.02 -20.45
N ARG A 324 -29.79 -7.39 -20.97
CA ARG A 324 -29.91 -7.92 -22.34
C ARG A 324 -30.18 -6.82 -23.36
N VAL A 325 -29.54 -6.93 -24.50
CA VAL A 325 -29.59 -5.96 -25.62
C VAL A 325 -29.74 -6.72 -26.94
N PRO A 326 -30.20 -6.07 -28.03
CA PRO A 326 -30.09 -6.67 -29.34
C PRO A 326 -28.61 -6.73 -29.76
N LEU A 327 -28.24 -7.77 -30.51
CA LEU A 327 -26.94 -7.84 -31.20
C LEU A 327 -27.12 -8.56 -32.54
N ILE A 328 -26.72 -7.87 -33.61
CA ILE A 328 -26.73 -8.38 -34.98
C ILE A 328 -25.34 -8.22 -35.57
N VAL A 329 -24.85 -9.27 -36.24
CA VAL A 329 -23.68 -9.18 -37.12
C VAL A 329 -24.12 -9.54 -38.53
N PHE A 330 -24.17 -8.54 -39.40
CA PHE A 330 -24.46 -8.68 -40.82
C PHE A 330 -23.15 -8.57 -41.61
N ASP A 331 -22.70 -9.68 -42.17
CA ASP A 331 -21.55 -9.72 -43.08
C ASP A 331 -22.06 -10.09 -44.48
N PRO A 332 -22.08 -9.16 -45.46
CA PRO A 332 -22.61 -9.41 -46.80
C PRO A 332 -21.80 -10.45 -47.59
N ARG A 333 -20.61 -10.82 -47.09
CA ARG A 333 -19.74 -11.85 -47.67
C ARG A 333 -20.14 -13.24 -47.19
N GLU A 334 -20.94 -13.32 -46.13
CA GLU A 334 -21.50 -14.55 -45.56
C GLU A 334 -23.01 -14.60 -45.88
N ASN A 335 -23.44 -15.54 -46.73
CA ASN A 335 -24.81 -15.53 -47.27
C ASN A 335 -25.82 -16.41 -46.49
N LYS A 336 -25.56 -16.68 -45.21
CA LYS A 336 -26.37 -17.62 -44.42
C LYS A 336 -26.82 -17.04 -43.10
N HIS A 337 -28.15 -16.98 -42.95
CA HIS A 337 -28.80 -16.61 -41.70
C HIS A 337 -28.54 -17.62 -40.57
N GLN A 338 -28.41 -17.11 -39.35
CA GLN A 338 -28.34 -17.89 -38.11
C GLN A 338 -28.95 -17.14 -36.93
N ASP A 339 -29.71 -17.86 -36.11
CA ASP A 339 -30.09 -17.44 -34.76
C ASP A 339 -29.24 -18.19 -33.72
N ILE A 340 -28.56 -17.43 -32.85
CA ILE A 340 -27.62 -17.98 -31.86
C ILE A 340 -28.13 -17.72 -30.44
N ASP A 341 -28.38 -18.80 -29.70
CA ASP A 341 -28.88 -18.75 -28.32
C ASP A 341 -27.78 -18.65 -27.26
N ASP A 342 -26.52 -18.80 -27.65
CA ASP A 342 -25.37 -18.72 -26.76
C ASP A 342 -25.26 -17.35 -26.10
N MET A 343 -24.83 -17.33 -24.83
CA MET A 343 -24.55 -16.07 -24.14
C MET A 343 -23.32 -15.39 -24.75
N VAL A 344 -23.56 -14.30 -25.45
CA VAL A 344 -22.52 -13.43 -26.02
C VAL A 344 -22.50 -12.09 -25.30
N LEU A 345 -21.33 -11.48 -25.21
CA LEU A 345 -21.09 -10.30 -24.39
C LEU A 345 -20.76 -9.07 -25.22
N ASN A 346 -21.04 -7.88 -24.72
CA ASN A 346 -20.59 -6.62 -25.33
C ASN A 346 -19.06 -6.56 -25.53
N ILE A 347 -18.28 -7.16 -24.63
CA ILE A 347 -16.81 -7.28 -24.78
C ILE A 347 -16.38 -8.24 -25.90
N ASP A 348 -17.28 -9.09 -26.43
CA ASP A 348 -17.01 -9.95 -27.58
C ASP A 348 -16.96 -9.14 -28.89
N VAL A 349 -17.69 -8.02 -28.95
CA VAL A 349 -17.73 -7.14 -30.14
C VAL A 349 -16.36 -6.55 -30.44
N THR A 350 -15.62 -6.11 -29.41
CA THR A 350 -14.25 -5.60 -29.52
C THR A 350 -13.34 -6.57 -30.28
N LYS A 351 -13.40 -7.85 -29.90
CA LYS A 351 -12.59 -8.90 -30.49
C LYS A 351 -13.08 -9.33 -31.87
N THR A 352 -14.38 -9.28 -32.09
CA THR A 352 -15.00 -9.53 -33.40
C THR A 352 -14.57 -8.50 -34.43
N ILE A 353 -14.52 -7.21 -34.06
CA ILE A 353 -14.02 -6.12 -34.92
C ILE A 353 -12.53 -6.34 -35.26
N ALA A 354 -11.70 -6.70 -34.28
CA ALA A 354 -10.29 -6.98 -34.53
C ALA A 354 -10.09 -8.19 -35.46
N ASP A 355 -10.87 -9.26 -35.27
CA ASP A 355 -10.84 -10.47 -36.11
C ASP A 355 -11.24 -10.16 -37.55
N LEU A 356 -12.30 -9.37 -37.76
CA LEU A 356 -12.70 -8.86 -39.08
C LEU A 356 -11.59 -8.10 -39.80
N ALA A 357 -10.78 -7.35 -39.05
CA ALA A 357 -9.66 -6.57 -39.56
C ALA A 357 -8.36 -7.37 -39.73
N GLY A 358 -8.33 -8.64 -39.30
CA GLY A 358 -7.14 -9.49 -39.28
C GLY A 358 -6.10 -9.04 -38.25
N ILE A 359 -6.53 -8.38 -37.16
CA ILE A 359 -5.67 -7.84 -36.10
C ILE A 359 -5.63 -8.82 -34.93
N LYS A 360 -4.43 -9.10 -34.41
CA LYS A 360 -4.26 -9.90 -33.21
C LYS A 360 -4.73 -9.12 -31.97
N ALA A 361 -5.76 -9.62 -31.30
CA ALA A 361 -6.25 -9.05 -30.05
C ALA A 361 -5.18 -9.08 -28.93
N PRO A 362 -5.03 -8.00 -28.13
CA PRO A 362 -4.20 -8.00 -26.92
C PRO A 362 -4.58 -9.11 -25.94
N ASN A 363 -3.59 -9.66 -25.24
CA ASN A 363 -3.81 -10.69 -24.21
C ASN A 363 -4.64 -10.18 -23.01
N THR A 364 -4.75 -8.86 -22.86
CA THR A 364 -5.55 -8.22 -21.80
C THR A 364 -7.05 -8.28 -22.06
N TRP A 365 -7.49 -8.41 -23.31
CA TRP A 365 -8.92 -8.47 -23.65
C TRP A 365 -9.55 -9.76 -23.13
N GLN A 366 -10.75 -9.65 -22.55
CA GLN A 366 -11.47 -10.73 -21.88
C GLN A 366 -12.59 -11.35 -22.74
N GLY A 367 -12.89 -10.74 -23.90
CA GLY A 367 -13.89 -11.23 -24.86
C GLY A 367 -13.41 -12.36 -25.80
N LYS A 368 -14.36 -12.96 -26.51
CA LYS A 368 -14.18 -13.95 -27.57
C LYS A 368 -14.68 -13.38 -28.90
N SER A 369 -14.05 -13.72 -30.03
CA SER A 369 -14.56 -13.30 -31.34
C SER A 369 -15.83 -14.08 -31.68
N LEU A 370 -16.81 -13.40 -32.27
CA LEU A 370 -18.04 -13.99 -32.79
C LEU A 370 -17.88 -14.50 -34.23
N MET A 371 -16.80 -14.14 -34.94
CA MET A 371 -16.62 -14.50 -36.34
C MET A 371 -16.63 -16.01 -36.63
N PRO A 372 -16.04 -16.89 -35.79
CA PRO A 372 -16.15 -18.33 -36.02
C PRO A 372 -17.61 -18.84 -36.02
N ILE A 373 -18.52 -18.16 -35.32
CA ILE A 373 -19.95 -18.48 -35.32
C ILE A 373 -20.63 -17.90 -36.55
N VAL A 374 -20.35 -16.63 -36.86
CA VAL A 374 -20.89 -15.94 -38.05
C VAL A 374 -20.55 -16.71 -39.33
N ARG A 375 -19.31 -17.21 -39.45
CA ARG A 375 -18.81 -18.03 -40.57
C ARG A 375 -19.25 -19.50 -40.53
N GLN A 376 -19.99 -19.94 -39.52
CA GLN A 376 -20.40 -21.33 -39.30
C GLN A 376 -19.24 -22.32 -39.11
N GLU A 377 -18.04 -21.84 -38.77
CA GLU A 377 -16.89 -22.67 -38.43
C GLU A 377 -17.08 -23.37 -37.08
N LYS A 378 -17.83 -22.72 -36.18
CA LYS A 378 -18.23 -23.23 -34.88
C LYS A 378 -19.72 -23.04 -34.65
N LYS A 379 -20.35 -24.02 -33.97
CA LYS A 379 -21.77 -23.95 -33.57
C LYS A 379 -22.00 -23.22 -32.24
N SER A 380 -20.94 -22.97 -31.46
CA SER A 380 -21.04 -22.42 -30.12
C SER A 380 -19.80 -21.59 -29.76
N ILE A 381 -19.97 -20.61 -28.87
CA ILE A 381 -18.91 -19.81 -28.26
C ILE A 381 -18.26 -20.49 -27.04
N GLU A 382 -18.79 -21.66 -26.63
CA GLU A 382 -18.31 -22.44 -25.48
C GLU A 382 -18.25 -21.59 -24.20
N ARG A 383 -19.39 -20.97 -23.83
CA ARG A 383 -19.53 -20.15 -22.62
C ARG A 383 -20.73 -20.61 -21.80
N ASP A 384 -20.45 -21.22 -20.66
CA ASP A 384 -21.45 -21.79 -19.75
C ASP A 384 -21.95 -20.77 -18.71
N THR A 385 -21.04 -19.93 -18.22
CA THR A 385 -21.26 -18.99 -17.12
C THR A 385 -20.61 -17.64 -17.43
N ILE A 386 -21.32 -16.54 -17.15
CA ILE A 386 -20.84 -15.17 -17.33
C ILE A 386 -20.86 -14.41 -16.01
N LEU A 387 -19.95 -13.44 -15.89
CA LEU A 387 -19.97 -12.43 -14.83
C LEU A 387 -20.83 -11.24 -15.28
N ILE A 388 -21.74 -10.82 -14.43
CA ILE A 388 -22.55 -9.60 -14.58
C ILE A 388 -22.33 -8.72 -13.37
N GLU A 389 -22.13 -7.43 -13.57
CA GLU A 389 -21.82 -6.51 -12.48
C GLU A 389 -22.19 -5.06 -12.79
N HIS A 390 -22.35 -4.28 -11.74
CA HIS A 390 -22.01 -2.87 -11.76
C HIS A 390 -21.41 -2.49 -10.41
N ILE A 391 -20.25 -1.87 -10.44
CA ILE A 391 -19.44 -1.59 -9.24
C ILE A 391 -19.39 -0.10 -8.91
N TRP A 392 -20.22 0.69 -9.59
CA TRP A 392 -20.38 2.11 -9.29
C TRP A 392 -21.07 2.28 -7.93
N ASP A 393 -20.30 2.76 -6.95
CA ASP A 393 -20.79 3.08 -5.62
C ASP A 393 -21.42 4.49 -5.61
N PHE A 394 -22.74 4.54 -5.66
CA PHE A 394 -23.52 5.78 -5.71
C PHE A 394 -24.77 5.68 -4.83
N ASP A 395 -25.10 6.77 -4.15
CA ASP A 395 -26.28 6.83 -3.30
C ASP A 395 -27.56 6.53 -4.13
N ASN A 396 -28.36 5.58 -3.66
CA ASN A 396 -29.60 5.11 -4.30
C ASN A 396 -29.41 4.30 -5.60
N ILE A 397 -28.20 3.90 -5.97
CA ILE A 397 -27.95 2.91 -7.03
C ILE A 397 -27.06 1.81 -6.42
N PRO A 398 -27.66 0.74 -5.88
CA PRO A 398 -26.89 -0.21 -5.08
C PRO A 398 -26.00 -1.09 -5.97
N PRO A 399 -24.66 -1.03 -5.83
CA PRO A 399 -23.75 -1.84 -6.65
C PRO A 399 -24.02 -3.32 -6.43
N SER A 400 -23.97 -4.10 -7.50
CA SER A 400 -24.27 -5.53 -7.48
C SER A 400 -23.39 -6.32 -8.42
N GLU A 401 -23.13 -7.57 -8.04
CA GLU A 401 -22.25 -8.48 -8.78
C GLU A 401 -22.78 -9.90 -8.70
N GLY A 402 -22.59 -10.68 -9.76
CA GLY A 402 -23.17 -12.00 -9.84
C GLY A 402 -22.79 -12.79 -11.07
N VAL A 403 -23.37 -13.98 -11.20
CA VAL A 403 -23.18 -14.86 -12.34
C VAL A 403 -24.49 -15.26 -12.97
N ARG A 404 -24.46 -15.42 -14.28
CA ARG A 404 -25.57 -15.91 -15.08
C ARG A 404 -25.12 -17.10 -15.91
N THR A 405 -25.95 -18.14 -15.92
CA THR A 405 -25.87 -19.32 -16.79
C THR A 405 -27.14 -19.36 -17.63
N LYS A 406 -27.25 -20.31 -18.58
CA LYS A 406 -28.50 -20.53 -19.30
C LYS A 406 -29.70 -20.83 -18.38
N LYS A 407 -29.46 -21.49 -17.23
CA LYS A 407 -30.51 -22.00 -16.33
C LYS A 407 -30.70 -21.19 -15.04
N TRP A 408 -29.64 -20.55 -14.57
CA TRP A 408 -29.58 -19.93 -13.26
C TRP A 408 -28.97 -18.53 -13.33
N LYS A 409 -29.50 -17.63 -12.51
CA LYS A 409 -28.88 -16.33 -12.24
C LYS A 409 -28.77 -16.14 -10.73
N TYR A 410 -27.60 -15.69 -10.30
CA TYR A 410 -27.30 -15.33 -8.92
C TYR A 410 -26.62 -13.97 -8.90
N PHE A 411 -27.01 -13.10 -7.99
CA PHE A 411 -26.25 -11.88 -7.70
C PHE A 411 -26.45 -11.43 -6.25
N ARG A 412 -25.53 -10.61 -5.77
CA ARG A 412 -25.54 -10.00 -4.44
C ARG A 412 -25.23 -8.51 -4.52
N TYR A 413 -25.62 -7.75 -3.51
CA TYR A 413 -25.27 -6.34 -3.42
C TYR A 413 -23.89 -6.18 -2.77
N VAL A 414 -23.02 -5.37 -3.38
CA VAL A 414 -21.59 -5.30 -3.02
C VAL A 414 -21.40 -4.69 -1.63
N ASN A 415 -22.20 -3.69 -1.26
CA ASN A 415 -22.05 -2.99 0.02
C ASN A 415 -22.70 -3.75 1.19
N ASP A 416 -23.62 -4.68 0.94
CA ASP A 416 -24.19 -5.60 1.94
C ASP A 416 -24.49 -6.96 1.26
N LYS A 417 -23.60 -7.91 1.48
CA LYS A 417 -23.67 -9.25 0.87
C LYS A 417 -24.72 -10.15 1.51
N THR A 418 -25.41 -9.71 2.57
CA THR A 418 -26.55 -10.46 3.11
C THR A 418 -27.76 -10.36 2.19
N ILE A 419 -27.81 -9.32 1.34
CA ILE A 419 -28.84 -9.11 0.35
C ILE A 419 -28.39 -9.76 -0.97
N GLU A 420 -29.14 -10.77 -1.39
CA GLU A 420 -28.85 -11.55 -2.59
C GLU A 420 -30.11 -12.16 -3.21
N GLU A 421 -29.98 -12.53 -4.48
CA GLU A 421 -31.09 -13.01 -5.29
C GLU A 421 -30.66 -14.23 -6.11
N LEU A 422 -31.55 -15.23 -6.21
CA LEU A 422 -31.33 -16.45 -6.96
C LEU A 422 -32.57 -16.79 -7.79
N TYR A 423 -32.40 -16.90 -9.11
CA TYR A 423 -33.47 -17.19 -10.05
C TYR A 423 -33.16 -18.41 -10.91
N ASN A 424 -34.19 -19.21 -11.19
CA ASN A 424 -34.14 -20.29 -12.16
C ASN A 424 -34.74 -19.80 -13.48
N LEU A 425 -33.91 -19.33 -14.42
CA LEU A 425 -34.35 -18.68 -15.66
C LEU A 425 -35.13 -19.61 -16.60
N GLU A 426 -34.96 -20.92 -16.49
CA GLU A 426 -35.70 -21.91 -17.29
C GLU A 426 -37.17 -22.03 -16.84
N LYS A 427 -37.43 -21.93 -15.53
CA LYS A 427 -38.78 -22.05 -14.94
C LYS A 427 -39.43 -20.71 -14.60
N ASP A 428 -38.63 -19.68 -14.49
CA ASP A 428 -39.00 -18.32 -14.08
C ASP A 428 -38.21 -17.30 -14.90
N PRO A 429 -38.49 -17.20 -16.23
CA PRO A 429 -37.75 -16.32 -17.13
C PRO A 429 -37.96 -14.82 -16.82
N GLN A 430 -39.05 -14.48 -16.12
CA GLN A 430 -39.35 -13.12 -15.66
C GLN A 430 -38.75 -12.80 -14.28
N GLU A 431 -38.06 -13.75 -13.64
CA GLU A 431 -37.34 -13.53 -12.38
C GLU A 431 -38.25 -13.06 -11.22
N ILE A 432 -39.39 -13.71 -11.06
CA ILE A 432 -40.40 -13.32 -10.05
C ILE A 432 -40.10 -13.91 -8.68
N LYS A 433 -39.62 -15.15 -8.61
CA LYS A 433 -39.50 -15.92 -7.37
C LYS A 433 -38.04 -16.03 -6.96
N ASN A 434 -37.59 -15.14 -6.08
CA ASN A 434 -36.28 -15.27 -5.44
C ASN A 434 -36.22 -16.57 -4.60
N LEU A 435 -35.26 -17.44 -4.93
CA LEU A 435 -35.11 -18.77 -4.36
C LEU A 435 -34.12 -18.83 -3.17
N VAL A 436 -33.53 -17.69 -2.79
CA VAL A 436 -32.67 -17.58 -1.60
C VAL A 436 -33.42 -18.05 -0.34
N GLY A 437 -32.70 -18.68 0.58
CA GLY A 437 -33.24 -19.22 1.83
C GLY A 437 -34.01 -20.56 1.70
N LYS A 438 -34.41 -20.98 0.50
CA LYS A 438 -35.11 -22.26 0.30
C LYS A 438 -34.13 -23.44 0.41
N ARG A 439 -34.39 -24.36 1.35
CA ARG A 439 -33.53 -25.52 1.66
C ARG A 439 -33.09 -26.32 0.42
N LYS A 440 -34.00 -26.52 -0.54
CA LYS A 440 -33.76 -27.27 -1.79
C LYS A 440 -32.64 -26.68 -2.66
N TYR A 441 -32.41 -25.36 -2.61
CA TYR A 441 -31.48 -24.66 -3.51
C TYR A 441 -30.16 -24.24 -2.86
N ARG A 442 -29.90 -24.63 -1.59
CA ARG A 442 -28.67 -24.26 -0.86
C ARG A 442 -27.38 -24.64 -1.61
N LYS A 443 -27.32 -25.83 -2.20
CA LYS A 443 -26.15 -26.29 -2.97
C LYS A 443 -25.94 -25.46 -4.25
N VAL A 444 -27.02 -25.12 -4.94
CA VAL A 444 -26.98 -24.27 -6.14
C VAL A 444 -26.46 -22.87 -5.78
N LEU A 445 -27.04 -22.27 -4.73
CA LEU A 445 -26.63 -20.97 -4.21
C LEU A 445 -25.14 -20.94 -3.83
N ALA A 446 -24.67 -21.93 -3.07
CA ALA A 446 -23.26 -22.02 -2.67
C ALA A 446 -22.32 -22.14 -3.87
N ASN A 447 -22.67 -22.96 -4.87
CA ASN A 447 -21.86 -23.10 -6.08
C ASN A 447 -21.79 -21.82 -6.91
N LEU A 448 -22.92 -21.11 -7.06
CA LEU A 448 -22.96 -19.86 -7.82
C LEU A 448 -22.26 -18.70 -7.09
N ARG A 449 -22.32 -18.65 -5.75
CA ARG A 449 -21.50 -17.75 -4.93
C ARG A 449 -20.01 -17.98 -5.18
N ALA A 450 -19.55 -19.23 -5.06
CA ALA A 450 -18.15 -19.58 -5.30
C ALA A 450 -17.73 -19.25 -6.74
N LYS A 451 -18.60 -19.52 -7.72
CA LYS A 451 -18.34 -19.17 -9.13
C LYS A 451 -18.28 -17.66 -9.36
N THR A 452 -19.07 -16.89 -8.62
CA THR A 452 -19.01 -15.42 -8.63
C THR A 452 -17.65 -14.95 -8.12
N ASP A 453 -17.21 -15.43 -6.96
CA ASP A 453 -15.89 -15.08 -6.41
C ASP A 453 -14.73 -15.50 -7.33
N GLU A 454 -14.84 -16.68 -7.98
CA GLU A 454 -13.87 -17.15 -8.99
C GLU A 454 -13.78 -16.18 -10.19
N LEU A 455 -14.92 -15.80 -10.78
CA LEU A 455 -14.95 -14.92 -11.94
C LEU A 455 -14.59 -13.48 -11.60
N ILE A 456 -14.92 -13.01 -10.39
CA ILE A 456 -14.44 -11.73 -9.86
C ILE A 456 -12.92 -11.71 -9.86
N LYS A 457 -12.29 -12.72 -9.25
CA LYS A 457 -10.83 -12.82 -9.18
C LYS A 457 -10.20 -12.92 -10.58
N LYS A 458 -10.78 -13.73 -11.46
CA LYS A 458 -10.30 -13.92 -12.84
C LYS A 458 -10.35 -12.64 -13.67
N ASN A 459 -11.40 -11.84 -13.51
CA ASN A 459 -11.63 -10.65 -14.32
C ASN A 459 -11.15 -9.35 -13.65
N SER A 460 -10.58 -9.42 -12.44
CA SER A 460 -9.94 -8.29 -11.76
C SER A 460 -8.46 -8.15 -12.16
N ASN A 461 -7.80 -7.10 -11.68
CA ASN A 461 -6.36 -6.86 -11.88
C ASN A 461 -5.77 -6.04 -10.72
N HIS A 462 -4.46 -5.77 -10.82
CA HIS A 462 -3.69 -5.10 -9.78
C HIS A 462 -4.17 -3.66 -9.43
N PHE A 463 -4.97 -3.02 -10.28
CA PHE A 463 -5.56 -1.71 -9.96
C PHE A 463 -6.70 -1.79 -8.94
N ARG A 464 -7.14 -3.00 -8.59
CA ARG A 464 -8.15 -3.26 -7.55
C ARG A 464 -7.58 -3.99 -6.33
N ASP A 465 -6.28 -4.28 -6.30
CA ASP A 465 -5.63 -4.95 -5.17
C ASP A 465 -6.01 -4.26 -3.86
N ALA A 466 -6.42 -5.03 -2.85
CA ALA A 466 -6.91 -4.47 -1.59
C ALA A 466 -5.77 -3.86 -0.75
N PRO A 467 -6.08 -2.94 0.18
CA PRO A 467 -5.14 -2.52 1.22
C PRO A 467 -4.57 -3.70 2.02
N THR A 468 -3.30 -3.59 2.43
CA THR A 468 -2.58 -4.64 3.18
C THR A 468 -2.03 -4.09 4.50
N ASP A 469 -1.37 -4.96 5.28
CA ASP A 469 -0.61 -4.58 6.49
C ASP A 469 -1.42 -3.74 7.48
N LEU A 470 -2.63 -4.24 7.76
CA LEU A 470 -3.59 -3.64 8.68
C LEU A 470 -2.99 -3.57 10.09
N THR A 471 -3.16 -2.43 10.76
CA THR A 471 -2.75 -2.20 12.14
C THR A 471 -3.87 -1.59 12.97
N VAL A 472 -3.90 -1.93 14.25
CA VAL A 472 -4.68 -1.24 15.30
C VAL A 472 -3.66 -0.79 16.34
N GLU A 473 -3.65 0.48 16.77
CA GLU A 473 -2.63 1.03 17.68
C GLU A 473 -1.20 0.87 17.15
N LEU A 474 -1.00 0.98 15.84
CA LEU A 474 0.26 0.67 15.15
C LEU A 474 0.78 -0.78 15.34
N ILE A 475 -0.03 -1.67 15.94
CA ILE A 475 0.28 -3.08 16.17
C ILE A 475 -0.24 -3.92 15.01
N ARG A 476 0.65 -4.76 14.47
CA ARG A 476 0.32 -5.76 13.44
C ARG A 476 -0.22 -7.02 14.11
N GLU A 477 -1.23 -7.64 13.49
CA GLU A 477 -1.84 -8.90 13.94
C GLU A 477 -2.26 -8.93 15.43
N PRO A 478 -3.00 -7.92 15.93
CA PRO A 478 -3.32 -7.82 17.36
C PRO A 478 -4.16 -9.01 17.87
N GLY A 479 -4.98 -9.64 17.02
CA GLY A 479 -5.94 -10.65 17.47
C GLY A 479 -5.39 -12.00 17.92
N THR A 480 -4.08 -12.24 18.03
CA THR A 480 -3.58 -13.50 18.61
C THR A 480 -3.49 -13.45 20.13
N ASP A 481 -2.83 -12.43 20.69
CA ASP A 481 -2.45 -12.37 22.12
C ASP A 481 -2.27 -10.93 22.63
N VAL A 482 -2.80 -9.93 21.92
CA VAL A 482 -2.72 -8.50 22.30
C VAL A 482 -4.11 -8.00 22.67
N GLU A 483 -4.21 -7.34 23.81
CA GLU A 483 -5.40 -6.62 24.23
C GLU A 483 -5.21 -5.11 24.00
N ILE A 484 -6.04 -4.53 23.13
CA ILE A 484 -6.02 -3.10 22.79
C ILE A 484 -6.55 -2.28 23.97
N PHE A 485 -5.70 -1.43 24.53
CA PHE A 485 -5.99 -0.67 25.76
C PHE A 485 -6.74 0.64 25.51
N ASP A 486 -6.49 1.26 24.35
CA ASP A 486 -7.28 2.40 23.94
C ASP A 486 -8.65 1.96 23.40
N LEU A 487 -9.70 2.64 23.87
CA LEU A 487 -11.07 2.42 23.43
C LEU A 487 -11.45 3.30 22.24
N LYS A 488 -10.52 4.15 21.77
CA LYS A 488 -10.60 4.92 20.53
C LYS A 488 -9.44 4.59 19.56
N PRO A 489 -9.11 3.31 19.37
CA PRO A 489 -7.82 2.94 18.81
C PRO A 489 -7.64 3.46 17.38
N GLU A 490 -6.39 3.72 16.97
CA GLU A 490 -6.14 4.16 15.59
C GLU A 490 -5.91 3.00 14.63
N PHE A 491 -6.51 3.11 13.45
CA PHE A 491 -6.34 2.18 12.35
C PHE A 491 -5.28 2.66 11.36
N GLY A 492 -4.53 1.69 10.80
CA GLY A 492 -3.55 1.93 9.74
C GLY A 492 -3.54 0.82 8.70
N TRP A 493 -3.14 1.15 7.47
CA TRP A 493 -3.03 0.22 6.35
C TRP A 493 -2.01 0.72 5.31
N THR A 494 -1.48 -0.22 4.53
CA THR A 494 -0.65 0.06 3.35
C THR A 494 -1.54 0.16 2.11
N VAL A 495 -1.37 1.26 1.36
CA VAL A 495 -2.12 1.50 0.12
C VAL A 495 -1.48 0.71 -1.03
N PRO A 496 -2.28 0.01 -1.85
CA PRO A 496 -1.78 -0.79 -2.98
C PRO A 496 -1.12 0.11 -4.05
N LEU A 497 -0.01 -0.37 -4.63
CA LEU A 497 0.73 0.37 -5.66
C LEU A 497 -0.11 0.69 -6.91
N GLY A 498 -1.06 -0.17 -7.26
CA GLY A 498 -1.98 0.08 -8.39
C GLY A 498 -2.85 1.34 -8.21
N ALA A 499 -3.23 1.68 -6.97
CA ALA A 499 -3.96 2.92 -6.68
C ALA A 499 -3.06 4.16 -6.75
N LYS A 500 -1.75 3.99 -6.53
CA LYS A 500 -0.73 5.03 -6.28
C LYS A 500 -1.06 5.87 -5.05
N TYR A 501 -2.14 6.63 -5.10
CA TYR A 501 -2.58 7.55 -4.05
C TYR A 501 -4.04 7.29 -3.69
N GLN A 502 -4.35 7.46 -2.41
CA GLN A 502 -5.70 7.34 -1.89
C GLN A 502 -6.36 8.72 -1.82
N GLY A 503 -7.58 8.85 -2.36
CA GLY A 503 -8.42 10.04 -2.21
C GLY A 503 -9.52 9.89 -1.15
N ALA A 504 -9.95 8.66 -0.86
CA ALA A 504 -10.93 8.38 0.18
C ALA A 504 -10.79 6.96 0.74
N TYR A 505 -11.36 6.70 1.92
CA TYR A 505 -11.45 5.36 2.52
C TYR A 505 -12.84 5.09 3.09
N GLN A 506 -13.10 3.81 3.38
CA GLN A 506 -14.19 3.38 4.25
C GLN A 506 -13.70 2.25 5.15
N ILE A 507 -13.89 2.43 6.45
CA ILE A 507 -13.63 1.43 7.50
C ILE A 507 -14.96 0.83 7.93
N LEU A 508 -14.97 -0.50 8.06
CA LEU A 508 -16.02 -1.25 8.71
C LEU A 508 -15.46 -1.91 9.96
N VAL A 509 -16.16 -1.79 11.08
CA VAL A 509 -15.92 -2.55 12.32
C VAL A 509 -17.20 -3.27 12.68
N ALA A 510 -17.08 -4.57 12.98
CA ALA A 510 -18.19 -5.43 13.31
C ALA A 510 -17.96 -6.24 14.58
N SER A 511 -19.06 -6.63 15.22
CA SER A 511 -19.06 -7.46 16.42
C SER A 511 -18.81 -8.95 16.15
N SER A 512 -18.89 -9.40 14.90
CA SER A 512 -18.67 -10.79 14.52
C SER A 512 -18.05 -10.95 13.12
N LYS A 513 -17.43 -12.11 12.89
CA LYS A 513 -16.82 -12.43 11.60
C LYS A 513 -17.87 -12.55 10.49
N GLU A 514 -19.05 -13.10 10.81
CA GLU A 514 -20.15 -13.27 9.86
C GLU A 514 -20.65 -11.91 9.35
N ILE A 515 -20.75 -10.92 10.23
CA ILE A 515 -21.19 -9.56 9.89
C ILE A 515 -20.15 -8.87 9.00
N ILE A 516 -18.86 -8.91 9.38
CA ILE A 516 -17.81 -8.25 8.59
C ILE A 516 -17.61 -8.93 7.22
N ASP A 517 -17.70 -10.26 7.13
CA ASP A 517 -17.58 -10.99 5.86
C ASP A 517 -18.71 -10.62 4.88
N ALA A 518 -19.86 -10.23 5.43
CA ALA A 518 -21.01 -9.73 4.68
C ALA A 518 -20.89 -8.25 4.27
N ASN A 519 -19.76 -7.59 4.52
CA ASN A 519 -19.53 -6.15 4.30
C ASN A 519 -20.40 -5.23 5.17
N ASN A 520 -20.79 -5.68 6.37
CA ASN A 520 -21.50 -4.85 7.34
C ASN A 520 -20.57 -4.43 8.49
N GLY A 521 -20.78 -3.21 9.00
CA GLY A 521 -20.08 -2.66 10.17
C GLY A 521 -21.10 -2.24 11.24
N ASP A 522 -21.63 -3.20 12.00
CA ASP A 522 -22.67 -2.93 13.01
C ASP A 522 -22.15 -2.12 14.21
N VAL A 523 -20.83 -2.09 14.38
CA VAL A 523 -20.12 -1.34 15.43
C VAL A 523 -19.66 0.01 14.90
N TRP A 524 -19.07 0.04 13.71
CA TRP A 524 -18.73 1.27 12.99
C TRP A 524 -18.77 1.07 11.48
N ASP A 525 -19.36 2.02 10.77
CA ASP A 525 -19.21 2.19 9.33
C ASP A 525 -18.88 3.67 9.10
N SER A 526 -17.63 3.96 8.76
CA SER A 526 -17.16 5.33 8.57
C SER A 526 -17.82 6.03 7.38
N LYS A 527 -18.59 5.29 6.56
CA LYS A 527 -18.98 5.69 5.21
C LYS A 527 -17.74 6.03 4.38
N ARG A 528 -17.94 6.70 3.25
CA ARG A 528 -16.83 7.19 2.42
C ARG A 528 -16.29 8.49 3.01
N VAL A 529 -15.10 8.43 3.59
CA VAL A 529 -14.38 9.60 4.15
C VAL A 529 -13.38 10.10 3.12
N ALA A 530 -13.51 11.36 2.69
CA ALA A 530 -12.59 11.99 1.75
C ALA A 530 -11.29 12.40 2.47
N SER A 531 -10.30 11.53 2.44
CA SER A 531 -9.01 11.72 3.12
C SER A 531 -7.92 10.82 2.53
N SER A 532 -6.71 11.36 2.49
CA SER A 532 -5.49 10.62 2.13
C SER A 532 -4.81 9.96 3.34
N LYS A 533 -5.35 10.09 4.56
CA LYS A 533 -4.84 9.35 5.72
C LYS A 533 -4.99 7.85 5.49
N SER A 534 -3.91 7.11 5.70
CA SER A 534 -3.87 5.63 5.72
C SER A 534 -3.16 5.09 6.95
N THR A 535 -2.86 5.99 7.88
CA THR A 535 -2.17 5.76 9.16
C THR A 535 -2.81 6.73 10.13
N ASP A 536 -2.87 6.37 11.42
CA ASP A 536 -3.36 7.27 12.46
C ASP A 536 -4.81 7.74 12.20
N VAL A 537 -5.70 6.78 11.92
CA VAL A 537 -7.14 7.02 11.72
C VAL A 537 -7.89 6.58 12.98
N GLU A 538 -8.23 7.55 13.84
CA GLU A 538 -8.96 7.32 15.10
C GLU A 538 -10.32 6.64 14.85
N TYR A 539 -10.70 5.76 15.78
CA TYR A 539 -12.01 5.13 15.81
C TYR A 539 -13.12 6.12 16.20
N GLU A 540 -14.14 6.25 15.35
CA GLU A 540 -15.30 7.14 15.58
C GLU A 540 -16.64 6.38 15.69
N GLY A 541 -16.59 5.09 16.00
CA GLY A 541 -17.79 4.25 16.11
C GLY A 541 -18.47 4.28 17.47
N LYS A 542 -19.32 3.28 17.73
CA LYS A 542 -19.94 3.06 19.05
C LYS A 542 -18.89 2.74 20.11
N ASP A 543 -19.11 3.09 21.36
CA ASP A 543 -18.18 2.76 22.45
C ASP A 543 -17.79 1.27 22.44
N LEU A 544 -16.49 1.01 22.54
CA LEU A 544 -15.96 -0.34 22.60
C LEU A 544 -16.06 -0.89 24.03
N GLU A 545 -16.49 -2.14 24.16
CA GLU A 545 -16.62 -2.81 25.46
C GLU A 545 -15.31 -3.54 25.81
N ILE A 546 -14.83 -3.42 27.05
CA ILE A 546 -13.62 -4.12 27.51
C ILE A 546 -13.81 -5.64 27.45
N GLY A 547 -12.80 -6.36 26.95
CA GLY A 547 -12.79 -7.83 26.84
C GLY A 547 -13.53 -8.35 25.62
N LYS A 548 -14.01 -7.48 24.73
CA LYS A 548 -14.78 -7.85 23.54
C LYS A 548 -13.88 -7.90 22.31
N THR A 549 -14.12 -8.91 21.47
CA THR A 549 -13.44 -9.05 20.18
C THR A 549 -14.27 -8.40 19.07
N TYR A 550 -13.59 -7.66 18.21
CA TYR A 550 -14.13 -7.01 17.04
C TYR A 550 -13.36 -7.42 15.78
N PHE A 551 -14.00 -7.25 14.63
CA PHE A 551 -13.41 -7.48 13.33
C PHE A 551 -13.51 -6.23 12.49
N TRP A 552 -12.44 -5.86 11.81
CA TRP A 552 -12.43 -4.67 10.97
C TRP A 552 -11.77 -4.92 9.62
N LYS A 553 -12.12 -4.07 8.65
CA LYS A 553 -11.46 -4.01 7.35
C LYS A 553 -11.66 -2.64 6.73
N VAL A 554 -10.87 -2.37 5.70
CA VAL A 554 -10.88 -1.09 4.97
C VAL A 554 -10.94 -1.34 3.45
N ARG A 555 -11.64 -0.45 2.74
CA ARG A 555 -11.51 -0.26 1.28
C ARG A 555 -11.21 1.20 0.97
N ILE A 556 -10.73 1.47 -0.23
CA ILE A 556 -10.29 2.81 -0.62
C ILE A 556 -10.83 3.22 -1.99
N TRP A 557 -10.77 4.52 -2.26
CA TRP A 557 -10.87 5.09 -3.60
C TRP A 557 -9.55 5.77 -3.94
N ASP A 558 -9.06 5.58 -5.16
CA ASP A 558 -7.90 6.30 -5.65
C ASP A 558 -8.21 7.80 -5.87
N GLU A 559 -7.20 8.63 -6.16
CA GLU A 559 -7.40 10.07 -6.44
C GLU A 559 -8.30 10.34 -7.65
N ALA A 560 -8.42 9.39 -8.57
CA ALA A 560 -9.36 9.43 -9.68
C ALA A 560 -10.74 8.86 -9.30
N ASN A 561 -11.02 8.71 -8.00
CA ASN A 561 -12.25 8.21 -7.43
C ASN A 561 -12.63 6.79 -7.90
N ARG A 562 -11.65 5.95 -8.22
CA ARG A 562 -11.86 4.56 -8.64
C ARG A 562 -11.84 3.65 -7.43
N LEU A 563 -12.82 2.76 -7.35
CA LEU A 563 -13.01 1.86 -6.20
C LEU A 563 -11.95 0.75 -6.17
N VAL A 564 -11.38 0.50 -5.00
CA VAL A 564 -10.46 -0.61 -4.71
C VAL A 564 -11.18 -1.63 -3.80
N ASP A 565 -10.78 -2.91 -3.87
CA ASP A 565 -11.43 -3.97 -3.10
C ASP A 565 -11.15 -3.84 -1.59
N TYR A 566 -12.03 -4.44 -0.78
CA TYR A 566 -11.85 -4.53 0.68
C TYR A 566 -10.64 -5.39 1.03
N ALA A 567 -9.89 -4.95 2.03
CA ALA A 567 -8.89 -5.77 2.71
C ALA A 567 -9.54 -7.02 3.36
N ALA A 568 -8.73 -8.05 3.56
CA ALA A 568 -9.13 -9.17 4.42
C ALA A 568 -9.39 -8.66 5.85
N PRO A 569 -10.44 -9.14 6.54
CA PRO A 569 -10.75 -8.65 7.87
C PRO A 569 -9.69 -9.07 8.89
N GLN A 570 -9.28 -8.10 9.72
CA GLN A 570 -8.40 -8.32 10.87
C GLN A 570 -9.23 -8.27 12.16
N LYS A 571 -8.88 -9.13 13.13
CA LYS A 571 -9.50 -9.15 14.46
C LYS A 571 -8.65 -8.42 15.50
N PHE A 572 -9.29 -7.79 16.47
CA PHE A 572 -8.66 -7.23 17.67
C PHE A 572 -9.58 -7.42 18.89
N THR A 573 -9.00 -7.49 20.08
CA THR A 573 -9.74 -7.61 21.35
C THR A 573 -9.36 -6.43 22.23
N THR A 574 -10.33 -5.78 22.85
CA THR A 574 -10.09 -4.68 23.79
C THR A 574 -9.74 -5.20 25.18
N GLY A 575 -8.83 -4.52 25.86
CA GLY A 575 -8.37 -4.81 27.22
C GLY A 575 -8.63 -3.67 28.18
N LYS A 576 -8.18 -3.85 29.41
CA LYS A 576 -8.23 -2.80 30.43
C LYS A 576 -6.83 -2.25 30.67
N SER A 577 -6.61 -0.98 30.36
CA SER A 577 -5.37 -0.29 30.73
C SER A 577 -5.29 0.00 32.23
N SER A 578 -4.07 0.15 32.73
CA SER A 578 -3.81 0.94 33.93
C SER A 578 -4.00 2.43 33.61
N SER A 579 -4.56 3.23 34.54
CA SER A 579 -4.93 4.63 34.27
C SER A 579 -3.78 5.54 33.80
N TYR A 580 -2.52 5.12 33.92
CA TYR A 580 -1.37 5.95 33.60
C TYR A 580 -0.75 5.74 32.22
N ILE A 581 -1.08 4.65 31.51
CA ILE A 581 -0.58 4.34 30.15
C ILE A 581 -1.76 4.33 29.19
N ILE A 582 -1.58 4.92 28.01
CA ILE A 582 -2.52 4.73 26.88
C ILE A 582 -1.98 3.77 25.82
N SER A 583 -0.67 3.70 25.65
CA SER A 583 -0.05 2.81 24.67
C SER A 583 -0.33 1.34 24.96
N THR A 584 -0.87 0.63 23.96
CA THR A 584 -1.04 -0.82 24.01
C THR A 584 0.31 -1.54 23.94
N GLU A 585 0.53 -2.61 24.72
CA GLU A 585 1.73 -3.43 24.62
C GLU A 585 1.60 -4.54 23.55
N ASN A 586 2.68 -4.83 22.83
CA ASN A 586 2.70 -5.94 21.87
C ASN A 586 3.05 -7.29 22.55
N LYS A 587 2.84 -8.40 21.85
CA LYS A 587 3.02 -9.76 22.39
C LYS A 587 4.48 -10.19 22.56
N PHE A 588 4.74 -11.08 23.51
CA PHE A 588 6.02 -11.79 23.64
C PHE A 588 6.09 -13.02 22.74
N ILE A 589 7.24 -13.23 22.13
CA ILE A 589 7.59 -14.41 21.34
C ILE A 589 8.62 -15.25 22.09
N THR A 590 8.42 -16.56 22.07
CA THR A 590 9.42 -17.56 22.48
C THR A 590 9.96 -18.29 21.26
N ALA A 591 11.14 -17.91 20.78
CA ALA A 591 11.83 -18.59 19.70
C ALA A 591 12.49 -19.88 20.20
N LYS A 592 12.20 -21.00 19.52
CA LYS A 592 12.79 -22.32 19.81
C LYS A 592 13.99 -22.54 18.90
N ILE A 593 15.20 -22.42 19.45
CA ILE A 593 16.46 -22.45 18.69
C ILE A 593 17.18 -23.77 18.94
N LYS A 594 17.51 -24.50 17.86
CA LYS A 594 18.35 -25.70 17.92
C LYS A 594 19.85 -25.33 17.88
N PRO A 595 20.74 -26.14 18.49
CA PRO A 595 22.18 -25.92 18.35
C PRO A 595 22.58 -25.90 16.87
N LYS A 596 23.31 -24.87 16.43
CA LYS A 596 23.91 -24.83 15.09
C LYS A 596 25.17 -25.68 15.01
N LYS A 597 25.90 -25.78 16.13
CA LYS A 597 27.02 -26.73 16.28
C LYS A 597 26.79 -27.55 17.54
N PHE A 598 27.08 -28.84 17.43
CA PHE A 598 26.95 -29.82 18.51
C PHE A 598 28.14 -30.76 18.44
N LYS A 599 28.97 -30.79 19.48
CA LYS A 599 30.24 -31.56 19.49
C LYS A 599 30.43 -32.28 20.80
N LYS A 600 30.89 -33.52 20.73
CA LYS A 600 31.35 -34.29 21.89
C LYS A 600 32.84 -34.01 22.16
N LEU A 601 33.18 -33.66 23.39
CA LEU A 601 34.53 -33.46 23.91
C LEU A 601 34.71 -34.39 25.12
N GLY A 602 35.15 -35.63 24.89
CA GLY A 602 35.27 -36.64 25.96
C GLY A 602 33.91 -36.97 26.61
N ASN A 603 33.75 -36.61 27.88
CA ASN A 603 32.53 -36.80 28.68
C ASN A 603 31.57 -35.59 28.66
N LEU A 604 31.81 -34.62 27.77
CA LEU A 604 31.08 -33.36 27.65
C LEU A 604 30.47 -33.25 26.25
N TYR A 605 29.23 -32.76 26.14
CA TYR A 605 28.72 -32.22 24.88
C TYR A 605 28.68 -30.70 24.95
N VAL A 606 29.22 -30.04 23.91
CA VAL A 606 29.19 -28.58 23.76
C VAL A 606 28.24 -28.19 22.63
N MET A 607 27.53 -27.08 22.84
CA MET A 607 26.46 -26.59 21.98
C MET A 607 26.69 -25.11 21.69
N ASP A 608 26.67 -24.73 20.43
CA ASP A 608 26.65 -23.34 19.97
C ASP A 608 25.32 -23.07 19.27
N PHE A 609 24.47 -22.23 19.87
CA PHE A 609 23.17 -21.83 19.28
C PHE A 609 23.33 -20.79 18.16
N GLY A 610 24.56 -20.34 17.89
CA GLY A 610 24.93 -19.41 16.83
C GLY A 610 24.86 -17.95 17.25
N LYS A 611 23.90 -17.57 18.10
CA LYS A 611 23.78 -16.22 18.68
C LYS A 611 23.38 -16.30 20.15
N ALA A 612 23.85 -15.33 20.94
CA ALA A 612 23.42 -15.12 22.31
C ALA A 612 21.97 -14.63 22.34
N ALA A 613 21.19 -15.12 23.29
CA ALA A 613 19.82 -14.66 23.51
C ALA A 613 19.46 -14.72 24.99
N PHE A 614 18.54 -13.84 25.41
CA PHE A 614 17.92 -13.92 26.74
C PHE A 614 17.01 -15.16 26.77
N ALA A 615 17.50 -16.21 27.42
CA ALA A 615 16.93 -17.53 27.23
C ALA A 615 17.00 -18.44 28.46
N THR A 616 16.28 -19.55 28.37
CA THR A 616 16.52 -20.78 29.15
C THR A 616 16.80 -21.96 28.20
N LEU A 617 17.11 -23.14 28.71
CA LEU A 617 17.41 -24.35 27.94
C LEU A 617 16.41 -25.46 28.28
N ASN A 618 15.74 -25.99 27.26
CA ASN A 618 15.03 -27.25 27.33
C ASN A 618 15.89 -28.37 26.76
N PHE A 619 15.82 -29.54 27.39
CA PHE A 619 16.41 -30.74 26.81
C PHE A 619 15.61 -32.01 27.11
N ASN A 620 15.72 -32.97 26.19
CA ASN A 620 15.18 -34.31 26.33
C ASN A 620 16.26 -35.27 26.78
N TYR A 621 15.98 -36.08 27.81
CA TYR A 621 16.90 -37.08 28.29
C TYR A 621 16.17 -38.20 29.03
N ASN A 622 16.48 -39.46 28.70
CA ASN A 622 15.86 -40.62 29.35
C ASN A 622 16.86 -41.30 30.31
N ALA A 623 16.75 -40.99 31.59
CA ALA A 623 17.61 -41.57 32.62
C ALA A 623 17.16 -42.99 32.99
N LYS A 624 18.06 -43.99 32.87
CA LYS A 624 17.80 -45.37 33.32
C LYS A 624 17.81 -45.52 34.84
N THR A 625 18.61 -44.71 35.54
CA THR A 625 18.66 -44.64 37.00
C THR A 625 18.76 -43.17 37.44
N PRO A 626 18.32 -42.80 38.65
CA PRO A 626 18.52 -41.45 39.16
C PRO A 626 20.01 -41.06 39.17
N HIS A 627 20.32 -39.85 38.70
CA HIS A 627 21.65 -39.22 38.78
C HIS A 627 21.51 -37.71 38.54
N THR A 628 22.61 -36.97 38.64
CA THR A 628 22.63 -35.52 38.42
C THR A 628 23.46 -35.20 37.18
N LEU A 629 22.91 -34.40 36.27
CA LEU A 629 23.62 -33.82 35.16
C LEU A 629 24.17 -32.45 35.56
N THR A 630 25.34 -32.10 35.04
CA THR A 630 25.86 -30.73 35.13
C THR A 630 25.65 -30.05 33.79
N VAL A 631 24.82 -29.00 33.79
CA VAL A 631 24.59 -28.15 32.62
C VAL A 631 25.27 -26.82 32.86
N ARG A 632 26.05 -26.34 31.91
CA ARG A 632 26.65 -25.00 31.97
C ARG A 632 26.18 -24.17 30.79
N VAL A 633 25.93 -22.90 31.03
CA VAL A 633 25.55 -21.93 30.00
C VAL A 633 26.41 -20.69 30.12
N GLY A 634 26.73 -20.05 28.99
CA GLY A 634 27.48 -18.79 29.02
C GLY A 634 27.56 -18.06 27.67
N GLU A 635 28.06 -16.83 27.74
CA GLU A 635 28.24 -15.95 26.58
C GLU A 635 29.60 -16.15 25.90
N MET A 636 30.59 -16.69 26.62
CA MET A 636 31.99 -16.83 26.16
C MET A 636 32.43 -18.31 26.17
N VAL A 637 33.33 -18.66 25.25
CA VAL A 637 33.95 -20.00 25.14
C VAL A 637 35.47 -19.92 25.21
N ASN A 638 36.11 -21.05 25.54
CA ASN A 638 37.55 -21.26 25.37
C ASN A 638 37.87 -21.70 23.93
N ASP A 639 39.16 -21.76 23.58
CA ASP A 639 39.62 -22.14 22.23
C ASP A 639 39.12 -23.52 21.76
N ASN A 640 38.89 -24.45 22.67
CA ASN A 640 38.35 -25.78 22.37
C ASN A 640 36.83 -25.81 22.13
N GLY A 641 36.15 -24.67 22.30
CA GLY A 641 34.71 -24.50 22.16
C GLY A 641 33.88 -24.83 23.40
N SER A 642 34.51 -25.19 24.54
CA SER A 642 33.80 -25.36 25.81
C SER A 642 33.42 -24.00 26.41
N VAL A 643 32.36 -23.94 27.21
CA VAL A 643 31.95 -22.72 27.90
C VAL A 643 33.09 -22.22 28.78
N ASN A 644 33.39 -20.91 28.73
CA ASN A 644 34.39 -20.29 29.59
C ASN A 644 33.83 -20.20 31.01
N ARG A 645 34.45 -20.96 31.93
CA ARG A 645 34.01 -21.09 33.34
C ARG A 645 34.58 -20.00 34.25
N THR A 646 35.51 -19.21 33.75
CA THR A 646 36.19 -18.14 34.47
C THR A 646 36.22 -16.88 33.60
N PRO A 647 35.04 -16.32 33.24
CA PRO A 647 35.00 -15.04 32.55
C PRO A 647 35.74 -13.99 33.39
N PRO A 648 36.26 -12.90 32.81
CA PRO A 648 37.02 -11.89 33.54
C PRO A 648 36.30 -11.47 34.82
N LYS A 649 36.99 -11.57 35.97
CA LYS A 649 36.38 -11.52 37.32
C LYS A 649 35.51 -10.30 37.62
N VAL A 650 35.76 -9.18 36.94
CA VAL A 650 35.06 -7.90 37.14
C VAL A 650 34.03 -7.63 36.02
N SER A 651 33.95 -8.49 35.00
CA SER A 651 33.02 -8.38 33.88
C SER A 651 31.61 -8.86 34.23
N ASN A 652 30.62 -8.46 33.43
CA ASN A 652 29.24 -8.96 33.51
C ASN A 652 28.95 -9.97 32.39
N ILE A 653 29.98 -10.65 31.89
CA ILE A 653 29.87 -11.73 30.93
C ILE A 653 29.32 -12.94 31.67
N ARG A 654 28.12 -13.40 31.31
CA ARG A 654 27.37 -14.38 32.08
C ARG A 654 27.90 -15.79 31.87
N TYR A 655 28.01 -16.51 32.99
CA TYR A 655 28.32 -17.93 33.09
C TYR A 655 27.54 -18.51 34.27
N GLN A 656 26.93 -19.68 34.08
CA GLN A 656 26.31 -20.43 35.17
C GLN A 656 26.62 -21.93 35.04
N GLU A 657 26.85 -22.57 36.19
CA GLU A 657 26.85 -24.03 36.33
C GLU A 657 25.61 -24.45 37.12
N LEU A 658 24.81 -25.35 36.53
CA LEU A 658 23.51 -25.77 37.02
C LEU A 658 23.51 -27.29 37.20
N LYS A 659 23.02 -27.75 38.35
CA LYS A 659 22.82 -29.18 38.62
C LYS A 659 21.37 -29.54 38.31
N VAL A 660 21.18 -30.58 37.49
CA VAL A 660 19.85 -31.04 37.08
C VAL A 660 19.68 -32.51 37.45
N ASP A 661 18.83 -32.78 38.43
CA ASP A 661 18.51 -34.14 38.83
C ASP A 661 17.57 -34.80 37.81
N VAL A 662 18.01 -35.95 37.30
CA VAL A 662 17.33 -36.72 36.26
C VAL A 662 16.92 -38.08 36.83
N LYS A 663 15.71 -38.54 36.49
CA LYS A 663 15.15 -39.79 37.03
C LYS A 663 14.35 -40.56 35.97
N PRO A 664 14.23 -41.90 36.12
CA PRO A 664 13.36 -42.70 35.26
C PRO A 664 11.93 -42.16 35.25
N GLY A 665 11.28 -42.21 34.09
CA GLY A 665 9.90 -41.74 33.89
C GLY A 665 9.74 -40.24 33.61
N LYS A 666 10.79 -39.41 33.79
CA LYS A 666 10.81 -38.01 33.35
C LYS A 666 11.78 -37.85 32.19
N THR A 667 11.28 -37.42 31.03
CA THR A 667 12.06 -37.33 29.78
C THR A 667 12.33 -35.90 29.31
N GLN A 668 11.58 -34.92 29.82
CA GLN A 668 11.72 -33.50 29.45
C GLN A 668 12.21 -32.69 30.65
N TYR A 669 13.23 -31.87 30.43
CA TYR A 669 13.86 -31.05 31.44
C TYR A 669 14.00 -29.62 30.94
N GLN A 670 13.81 -28.66 31.84
CA GLN A 670 14.16 -27.26 31.64
C GLN A 670 15.12 -26.87 32.76
N ILE A 671 16.22 -26.20 32.39
CA ILE A 671 17.17 -25.71 33.39
C ILE A 671 16.53 -24.61 34.23
N GLN A 672 16.83 -24.60 35.52
CA GLN A 672 16.48 -23.50 36.43
C GLN A 672 17.68 -22.56 36.48
N VAL A 673 17.70 -21.55 35.61
CA VAL A 673 18.79 -20.56 35.63
C VAL A 673 18.73 -19.78 36.94
N GLN A 674 19.90 -19.52 37.52
CA GLN A 674 20.00 -18.77 38.77
C GLN A 674 19.73 -17.29 38.50
N THR A 675 18.89 -16.68 39.32
CA THR A 675 18.61 -15.24 39.25
C THR A 675 19.73 -14.44 39.91
N ASP A 676 20.11 -13.32 39.28
CA ASP A 676 20.91 -12.29 39.95
C ASP A 676 20.04 -11.61 41.02
N GLU A 677 20.55 -11.48 42.24
CA GLU A 677 19.82 -10.85 43.35
C GLU A 677 19.34 -9.44 42.97
N ARG A 678 20.18 -8.66 42.25
CA ARG A 678 19.81 -7.32 41.79
C ARG A 678 18.58 -7.36 40.88
N ASN A 679 18.51 -8.34 39.99
CA ASN A 679 17.45 -8.49 38.99
C ASN A 679 16.12 -8.96 39.59
N THR A 680 16.09 -9.27 40.90
CA THR A 680 14.89 -9.72 41.63
C THR A 680 14.38 -8.73 42.68
N ARG A 681 15.12 -7.65 42.95
CA ARG A 681 14.72 -6.64 43.94
C ARG A 681 13.67 -5.68 43.35
N PRO A 682 12.50 -5.49 43.99
CA PRO A 682 11.53 -4.49 43.58
C PRO A 682 12.18 -3.10 43.48
N ASN A 683 11.85 -2.34 42.42
CA ASN A 683 12.36 -0.99 42.16
C ASN A 683 13.87 -0.89 41.83
N LYS A 684 14.51 -2.00 41.43
CA LYS A 684 15.92 -2.02 40.99
C LYS A 684 16.15 -2.53 39.57
N ALA A 685 15.20 -3.27 39.01
CA ALA A 685 15.22 -3.81 37.65
C ALA A 685 13.76 -3.99 37.20
N ILE A 686 13.52 -4.03 35.88
CA ILE A 686 12.21 -4.41 35.33
C ILE A 686 12.00 -5.91 35.56
N PRO A 687 10.97 -6.33 36.31
CA PRO A 687 10.68 -7.74 36.50
C PRO A 687 10.08 -8.33 35.21
N LEU A 688 10.32 -9.63 34.99
CA LEU A 688 9.59 -10.38 33.98
C LEU A 688 8.14 -10.63 34.44
N PRO A 689 7.19 -10.86 33.52
CA PRO A 689 5.81 -11.12 33.89
C PRO A 689 5.68 -12.34 34.82
N LYS A 690 4.68 -12.33 35.70
CA LYS A 690 4.46 -13.41 36.66
C LYS A 690 4.29 -14.75 35.92
N GLY A 691 5.06 -15.76 36.32
CA GLY A 691 5.06 -17.09 35.70
C GLY A 691 6.06 -17.27 34.55
N PHE A 692 6.76 -16.22 34.12
CA PHE A 692 7.89 -16.36 33.20
C PHE A 692 9.10 -17.01 33.88
N PRO A 693 9.86 -17.86 33.17
CA PRO A 693 11.11 -18.39 33.69
C PRO A 693 12.13 -17.25 33.81
N PRO A 694 13.05 -17.32 34.78
CA PRO A 694 14.22 -16.45 34.78
C PRO A 694 15.00 -16.62 33.46
N LEU A 695 15.50 -15.50 32.94
CA LEU A 695 16.26 -15.47 31.69
C LEU A 695 17.68 -14.99 31.96
N VAL A 696 18.64 -15.57 31.26
CA VAL A 696 20.02 -15.07 31.20
C VAL A 696 20.48 -15.05 29.74
N PRO A 697 21.30 -14.07 29.34
CA PRO A 697 21.89 -14.06 28.01
C PRO A 697 22.93 -15.18 27.92
N TYR A 698 22.78 -16.07 26.95
CA TYR A 698 23.81 -17.06 26.62
C TYR A 698 23.75 -17.47 25.15
N ARG A 699 24.89 -17.85 24.60
CA ARG A 699 25.03 -18.44 23.25
C ARG A 699 25.41 -19.91 23.31
N TYR A 700 26.17 -20.27 24.34
CA TYR A 700 26.80 -21.57 24.46
C TYR A 700 26.22 -22.33 25.64
N ALA A 701 26.05 -23.64 25.46
CA ALA A 701 25.68 -24.55 26.53
C ALA A 701 26.55 -25.81 26.46
N GLU A 702 26.78 -26.44 27.61
CA GLU A 702 27.43 -27.73 27.67
C GLU A 702 26.78 -28.63 28.72
N ILE A 703 26.83 -29.95 28.50
CA ILE A 703 26.24 -30.95 29.39
C ILE A 703 27.21 -32.08 29.68
N GLU A 704 27.35 -32.40 30.97
CA GLU A 704 28.25 -33.39 31.54
C GLU A 704 27.49 -34.34 32.47
N GLY A 705 27.95 -35.59 32.57
CA GLY A 705 27.36 -36.61 33.44
C GLY A 705 26.23 -37.43 32.79
N PHE A 706 25.98 -37.24 31.49
CA PHE A 706 25.02 -38.04 30.73
C PHE A 706 25.47 -39.51 30.60
N ARG A 707 24.52 -40.42 30.46
CA ARG A 707 24.76 -41.86 30.25
C ARG A 707 24.13 -42.29 28.93
N GLY A 708 24.97 -42.55 27.93
CA GLY A 708 24.55 -42.90 26.57
C GLY A 708 24.95 -41.84 25.55
N GLU A 709 24.21 -41.75 24.44
CA GLU A 709 24.40 -40.74 23.42
C GLU A 709 23.33 -39.65 23.52
N LEU A 710 23.73 -38.43 23.18
CA LEU A 710 22.87 -37.27 23.08
C LEU A 710 22.96 -36.73 21.66
N LYS A 711 21.88 -36.16 21.16
CA LYS A 711 21.81 -35.57 19.82
C LYS A 711 21.48 -34.10 19.90
N ALA A 712 21.78 -33.35 18.84
CA ALA A 712 21.47 -31.92 18.78
C ALA A 712 19.97 -31.66 18.93
N GLU A 713 19.12 -32.56 18.41
CA GLU A 713 17.66 -32.44 18.46
C GLU A 713 17.10 -32.51 19.89
N ASP A 714 17.86 -33.11 20.81
CA ASP A 714 17.46 -33.22 22.21
C ASP A 714 17.46 -31.86 22.91
N PHE A 715 18.20 -30.87 22.39
CA PHE A 715 18.38 -29.56 23.03
C PHE A 715 17.64 -28.45 22.29
N THR A 716 17.08 -27.51 23.04
CA THR A 716 16.39 -26.33 22.51
C THR A 716 16.62 -25.14 23.42
N GLN A 717 17.29 -24.10 22.92
CA GLN A 717 17.32 -22.80 23.58
C GLN A 717 15.96 -22.13 23.38
N LEU A 718 15.34 -21.67 24.48
CA LEU A 718 14.10 -20.92 24.46
C LEU A 718 14.45 -19.44 24.61
N ALA A 719 14.57 -18.73 23.49
CA ALA A 719 14.88 -17.30 23.45
C ALA A 719 13.60 -16.46 23.51
N PHE A 720 13.55 -15.48 24.41
CA PHE A 720 12.39 -14.63 24.62
C PHE A 720 12.68 -13.21 24.13
N HIS A 721 11.76 -12.66 23.35
CA HIS A 721 11.80 -11.29 22.84
C HIS A 721 10.38 -10.79 22.53
N THR A 722 10.18 -9.50 22.32
CA THR A 722 8.91 -8.93 21.83
C THR A 722 8.66 -9.34 20.37
N TYR A 723 7.45 -9.17 19.87
CA TYR A 723 7.11 -9.36 18.45
C TYR A 723 8.19 -8.75 17.54
N TRP A 724 8.58 -9.52 16.53
CA TRP A 724 9.63 -9.15 15.58
C TRP A 724 9.35 -9.81 14.23
N ASP A 725 9.39 -9.02 13.16
CA ASP A 725 9.33 -9.52 11.79
C ASP A 725 10.74 -9.55 11.16
N GLU A 726 11.23 -10.76 10.90
CA GLU A 726 12.58 -10.95 10.34
C GLU A 726 12.75 -10.33 8.95
N ASP A 727 11.66 -10.29 8.17
CA ASP A 727 11.65 -9.88 6.77
C ASP A 727 11.26 -8.41 6.59
N ALA A 728 10.96 -7.68 7.66
CA ALA A 728 10.58 -6.26 7.60
C ALA A 728 11.69 -5.35 7.06
N SER A 729 12.96 -5.75 7.23
CA SER A 729 14.13 -4.99 6.80
C SER A 729 15.25 -5.89 6.28
N SER A 730 16.03 -5.38 5.32
CA SER A 730 17.21 -6.06 4.82
C SER A 730 18.30 -5.06 4.44
N PHE A 731 19.57 -5.46 4.53
CA PHE A 731 20.69 -4.71 3.99
C PHE A 731 21.74 -5.66 3.43
N LYS A 732 22.34 -5.27 2.31
CA LYS A 732 23.43 -6.00 1.66
C LYS A 732 24.35 -5.02 0.96
N SER A 733 25.65 -5.29 0.95
CA SER A 733 26.63 -4.50 0.22
C SER A 733 27.74 -5.37 -0.39
N ASN A 734 28.67 -4.73 -1.09
CA ASN A 734 29.93 -5.38 -1.49
C ASN A 734 31.03 -5.30 -0.41
N ASN A 735 30.74 -4.76 0.78
CA ASN A 735 31.65 -4.75 1.92
C ASN A 735 31.16 -5.74 2.99
N THR A 736 31.87 -6.85 3.14
CA THR A 736 31.46 -7.92 4.06
C THR A 736 31.54 -7.54 5.53
N ILE A 737 32.37 -6.56 5.91
CA ILE A 737 32.41 -6.05 7.29
C ILE A 737 31.15 -5.26 7.58
N LEU A 738 30.75 -4.37 6.65
CA LEU A 738 29.54 -3.57 6.79
C LEU A 738 28.29 -4.45 6.92
N ASP A 739 28.18 -5.50 6.09
CA ASP A 739 27.10 -6.50 6.17
C ASP A 739 27.05 -7.16 7.56
N GLN A 740 28.19 -7.60 8.09
CA GLN A 740 28.30 -8.23 9.40
C GLN A 740 27.95 -7.27 10.55
N VAL A 741 28.37 -6.00 10.44
CA VAL A 741 28.04 -4.95 11.41
C VAL A 741 26.53 -4.70 11.43
N TRP A 742 25.89 -4.58 10.26
CA TRP A 742 24.44 -4.45 10.19
C TRP A 742 23.72 -5.66 10.78
N ASP A 743 24.14 -6.89 10.47
CA ASP A 743 23.56 -8.13 11.01
C ASP A 743 23.68 -8.22 12.54
N LEU A 744 24.83 -7.79 13.09
CA LEU A 744 25.06 -7.70 14.54
C LEU A 744 24.06 -6.72 15.16
N CYS A 745 23.98 -5.50 14.61
CA CYS A 745 23.18 -4.43 15.19
C CYS A 745 21.68 -4.69 15.05
N LYS A 746 21.18 -5.14 13.89
CA LYS A 746 19.77 -5.55 13.71
C LYS A 746 19.37 -6.62 14.73
N TYR A 747 20.21 -7.66 14.88
CA TYR A 747 19.92 -8.72 15.83
C TYR A 747 19.99 -8.25 17.29
N SER A 748 20.88 -7.30 17.60
CA SER A 748 20.99 -6.75 18.95
C SER A 748 19.70 -6.12 19.40
N ILE A 749 19.06 -5.30 18.55
CA ILE A 749 17.76 -4.69 18.84
C ILE A 749 16.69 -5.75 19.16
N LYS A 750 16.61 -6.80 18.34
CA LYS A 750 15.71 -7.94 18.59
C LYS A 750 16.00 -8.62 19.92
N ALA A 751 17.27 -8.92 20.20
CA ALA A 751 17.65 -9.75 21.33
C ALA A 751 17.48 -9.04 22.68
N THR A 752 17.55 -7.71 22.71
CA THR A 752 17.52 -6.90 23.94
C THR A 752 16.14 -6.35 24.29
N THR A 753 15.08 -6.75 23.58
CA THR A 753 13.71 -6.39 23.97
C THR A 753 13.35 -7.08 25.29
N PHE A 754 13.09 -6.32 26.36
CA PHE A 754 12.88 -6.89 27.68
C PHE A 754 11.60 -6.37 28.32
N ASN A 755 10.66 -7.29 28.59
CA ASN A 755 9.35 -6.97 29.13
C ASN A 755 8.61 -5.82 28.41
N GLY A 756 8.72 -5.74 27.08
CA GLY A 756 8.04 -4.72 26.27
C GLY A 756 8.52 -3.29 26.53
N LEU A 757 9.72 -3.13 27.10
CA LEU A 757 10.40 -1.86 27.32
C LEU A 757 11.83 -1.93 26.74
N TYR A 758 12.37 -0.78 26.36
CA TYR A 758 13.81 -0.69 26.09
C TYR A 758 14.58 -0.63 27.41
N VAL A 759 15.38 -1.65 27.68
CA VAL A 759 16.34 -1.68 28.80
C VAL A 759 17.77 -1.58 28.28
N ASP A 760 18.70 -1.26 29.17
CA ASP A 760 20.14 -1.18 28.91
C ASP A 760 20.73 -2.53 28.45
N GLY A 761 20.61 -3.56 29.30
CA GLY A 761 21.17 -4.89 29.12
C GLY A 761 20.84 -5.78 30.32
N ASP A 762 21.59 -6.86 30.51
CA ASP A 762 21.29 -7.85 31.54
C ASP A 762 21.73 -7.46 32.96
N ARG A 763 22.75 -6.60 33.12
CA ARG A 763 23.29 -6.25 34.44
C ARG A 763 22.35 -5.41 35.27
N GLU A 764 21.70 -4.41 34.66
CA GLU A 764 20.79 -3.51 35.40
C GLU A 764 19.33 -3.79 35.04
N ARG A 765 19.03 -4.06 33.77
CA ARG A 765 17.67 -4.26 33.26
C ARG A 765 16.76 -3.08 33.58
N ILE A 766 17.27 -1.86 33.36
CA ILE A 766 16.56 -0.61 33.62
C ILE A 766 16.47 0.19 32.31
N PRO A 767 15.32 0.81 32.01
CA PRO A 767 15.23 1.79 30.95
C PRO A 767 16.02 3.06 31.28
N TYR A 768 16.86 3.50 30.34
CA TYR A 768 17.54 4.80 30.36
C TYR A 768 17.15 5.59 29.10
N GLU A 769 16.95 6.90 29.25
CA GLU A 769 16.35 7.72 28.19
C GLU A 769 17.24 7.80 26.93
N ALA A 770 18.57 7.87 27.10
CA ALA A 770 19.51 7.87 25.99
C ALA A 770 19.56 6.53 25.25
N ASP A 771 19.62 5.42 25.99
CA ASP A 771 19.56 4.06 25.46
C ASP A 771 18.30 3.83 24.65
N ALA A 772 17.15 4.22 25.22
CA ALA A 772 15.86 4.12 24.56
C ALA A 772 15.81 4.91 23.26
N TYR A 773 16.45 6.09 23.18
CA TYR A 773 16.47 6.88 21.94
C TYR A 773 17.24 6.18 20.82
N LEU A 774 18.42 5.65 21.12
CA LEU A 774 19.21 4.89 20.15
C LEU A 774 18.50 3.59 19.75
N ASN A 775 17.84 2.92 20.71
CA ASN A 775 17.04 1.73 20.45
C ASN A 775 15.83 2.04 19.58
N GLN A 776 15.08 3.11 19.87
CA GLN A 776 13.92 3.52 19.08
C GLN A 776 14.30 3.79 17.62
N LEU A 777 15.33 4.61 17.40
CA LEU A 777 15.82 4.93 16.05
C LEU A 777 16.23 3.67 15.28
N SER A 778 16.89 2.74 15.96
CA SER A 778 17.32 1.46 15.38
C SER A 778 16.13 0.56 15.08
N HIS A 779 15.25 0.35 16.05
CA HIS A 779 14.07 -0.49 15.93
C HIS A 779 13.18 -0.03 14.79
N TYR A 780 12.89 1.28 14.67
CA TYR A 780 12.04 1.86 13.62
C TYR A 780 12.61 1.74 12.21
N THR A 781 13.88 1.38 12.06
CA THR A 781 14.52 1.14 10.77
C THR A 781 14.76 -0.34 10.47
N THR A 782 14.55 -1.21 11.47
CA THR A 782 14.74 -2.66 11.34
C THR A 782 13.46 -3.46 11.45
N ASP A 783 12.40 -2.90 12.04
CA ASP A 783 11.08 -3.49 12.13
C ASP A 783 9.97 -2.41 12.09
N ARG A 784 8.75 -2.83 11.77
CA ARG A 784 7.52 -2.00 11.81
C ARG A 784 6.75 -2.31 13.09
N GLU A 785 7.41 -2.14 14.22
CA GLU A 785 6.87 -2.31 15.58
C GLU A 785 7.14 -1.01 16.35
N PHE A 786 6.06 -0.32 16.75
CA PHE A 786 6.14 1.01 17.35
C PHE A 786 5.72 1.02 18.83
N ALA A 787 5.01 -0.02 19.28
CA ALA A 787 4.36 -0.04 20.58
C ALA A 787 5.37 -0.04 21.74
N MET A 788 6.49 -0.77 21.61
CA MET A 788 7.50 -0.84 22.66
C MET A 788 8.15 0.52 22.94
N ALA A 789 8.38 1.32 21.89
CA ALA A 789 8.93 2.66 22.05
C ALA A 789 7.95 3.59 22.78
N ARG A 790 6.68 3.61 22.36
CA ARG A 790 5.63 4.43 22.98
C ARG A 790 5.45 4.09 24.46
N ARG A 791 5.40 2.80 24.81
CA ARG A 791 5.36 2.35 26.21
C ARG A 791 6.59 2.79 27.01
N THR A 792 7.77 2.71 26.41
CA THR A 792 9.02 3.15 27.06
C THR A 792 9.02 4.66 27.31
N ILE A 793 8.49 5.46 26.38
CA ILE A 793 8.33 6.91 26.56
C ILE A 793 7.45 7.22 27.77
N GLU A 794 6.27 6.59 27.87
CA GLU A 794 5.36 6.81 29.00
C GLU A 794 5.99 6.39 30.33
N TYR A 795 6.81 5.33 30.33
CA TYR A 795 7.57 4.92 31.51
C TYR A 795 8.47 6.06 32.03
N PHE A 796 9.19 6.77 31.16
CA PHE A 796 10.07 7.90 31.56
C PHE A 796 9.34 9.13 32.09
N MET A 797 8.03 9.23 31.85
CA MET A 797 7.22 10.29 32.43
C MET A 797 7.04 10.10 33.94
N GLN A 798 7.12 8.85 34.45
CA GLN A 798 7.02 8.53 35.88
C GLN A 798 8.32 8.08 36.53
N HIS A 799 9.27 7.62 35.72
CA HIS A 799 10.52 7.03 36.20
C HIS A 799 11.73 7.72 35.57
N PRO A 800 11.91 9.04 35.77
CA PRO A 800 13.04 9.77 35.21
C PRO A 800 14.36 9.33 35.87
N THR A 801 15.47 9.48 35.14
CA THR A 801 16.79 9.16 35.66
C THR A 801 17.77 10.36 35.63
N TRP A 802 18.85 10.25 36.39
CA TRP A 802 19.63 11.38 36.93
C TRP A 802 20.48 12.24 35.96
N PRO A 803 20.84 11.85 34.73
CA PRO A 803 21.62 12.71 33.85
C PRO A 803 20.82 13.86 33.24
N THR A 804 21.48 15.01 33.10
CA THR A 804 20.87 16.26 32.59
C THR A 804 20.31 16.09 31.19
N GLU A 805 21.12 15.60 30.27
CA GLU A 805 20.78 15.37 28.88
C GLU A 805 19.68 14.32 28.71
N TRP A 806 19.57 13.34 29.60
CA TRP A 806 18.58 12.26 29.48
C TRP A 806 17.14 12.77 29.65
N GLN A 807 16.93 13.83 30.45
CA GLN A 807 15.63 14.52 30.48
C GLN A 807 15.30 15.16 29.11
N GLN A 808 16.32 15.70 28.43
CA GLN A 808 16.21 16.29 27.09
C GLN A 808 16.10 15.24 25.96
N HIS A 809 16.31 13.93 26.25
CA HIS A 809 16.03 12.85 25.29
C HIS A 809 14.54 12.52 25.21
N VAL A 810 13.73 12.85 26.22
CA VAL A 810 12.29 12.53 26.19
C VAL A 810 11.55 13.29 25.10
N PRO A 811 11.78 14.60 24.87
CA PRO A 811 11.23 15.29 23.70
C PRO A 811 11.75 14.73 22.37
N LEU A 812 13.02 14.31 22.29
CA LEU A 812 13.58 13.66 21.11
C LEU A 812 12.90 12.31 20.80
N LEU A 813 12.60 11.51 21.81
CA LEU A 813 11.89 10.23 21.69
C LEU A 813 10.46 10.42 21.14
N ILE A 814 9.71 11.39 21.69
CA ILE A 814 8.36 11.69 21.22
C ILE A 814 8.38 12.29 19.82
N TYR A 815 9.37 13.13 19.51
CA TYR A 815 9.50 13.71 18.18
C TYR A 815 9.82 12.64 17.13
N ALA A 816 10.72 11.69 17.46
CA ALA A 816 10.99 10.55 16.60
C ALA A 816 9.74 9.67 16.42
N ASP A 817 8.96 9.45 17.47
CA ASP A 817 7.68 8.73 17.37
C ASP A 817 6.73 9.41 16.39
N TYR A 818 6.41 10.68 16.63
CA TYR A 818 5.57 11.48 15.76
C TYR A 818 6.04 11.48 14.31
N MET A 819 7.34 11.72 14.07
CA MET A 819 7.88 11.77 12.71
C MET A 819 7.76 10.43 11.96
N TYR A 820 7.92 9.31 12.66
CA TYR A 820 7.86 7.98 12.03
C TYR A 820 6.43 7.43 11.90
N THR A 821 5.53 7.75 12.83
CA THR A 821 4.17 7.18 12.90
C THR A 821 3.10 8.13 12.40
N GLY A 822 3.30 9.44 12.56
CA GLY A 822 2.29 10.48 12.32
C GLY A 822 1.36 10.72 13.52
N ASN A 823 1.45 9.89 14.56
CA ASN A 823 0.52 9.91 15.70
C ASN A 823 0.87 11.04 16.69
N THR A 824 -0.15 11.78 17.12
CA THR A 824 -0.01 12.96 17.98
C THR A 824 -0.37 12.72 19.44
N GLU A 825 -0.90 11.56 19.82
CA GLU A 825 -1.42 11.32 21.17
C GLU A 825 -0.39 11.58 22.28
N LEU A 826 0.85 11.11 22.10
CA LEU A 826 1.91 11.32 23.09
C LEU A 826 2.30 12.80 23.20
N VAL A 827 2.21 13.55 22.09
CA VAL A 827 2.42 15.00 22.08
C VAL A 827 1.30 15.67 22.86
N GLU A 828 0.05 15.37 22.53
CA GLU A 828 -1.15 15.94 23.16
C GLU A 828 -1.20 15.68 24.66
N ARG A 829 -0.94 14.43 25.07
CA ARG A 829 -1.00 13.99 26.46
C ARG A 829 0.08 14.60 27.33
N TYR A 830 1.31 14.70 26.82
CA TYR A 830 2.47 15.04 27.65
C TYR A 830 3.06 16.43 27.40
N TYR A 831 2.51 17.23 26.47
CA TYR A 831 3.03 18.55 26.10
C TYR A 831 3.47 19.43 27.29
N ASP A 832 2.60 19.60 28.28
CA ASP A 832 2.93 20.48 29.41
C ASP A 832 4.03 19.90 30.31
N ALA A 833 4.09 18.59 30.49
CA ALA A 833 5.17 17.93 31.23
C ALA A 833 6.50 17.98 30.44
N LEU A 834 6.44 17.94 29.10
CA LEU A 834 7.63 18.03 28.25
C LEU A 834 8.31 19.39 28.30
N LYS A 835 7.54 20.47 28.55
CA LYS A 835 8.14 21.78 28.85
C LYS A 835 9.17 21.66 29.97
N HIS A 836 8.82 21.02 31.08
CA HIS A 836 9.76 20.81 32.19
C HIS A 836 10.96 19.94 31.79
N LYS A 837 10.73 18.84 31.06
CA LYS A 837 11.80 17.93 30.62
C LYS A 837 12.76 18.56 29.58
N SER A 838 12.30 19.55 28.83
CA SER A 838 13.16 20.37 27.94
C SER A 838 14.07 21.34 28.69
N LEU A 839 13.90 21.48 30.01
CA LEU A 839 14.66 22.37 30.89
C LEU A 839 14.55 23.88 30.55
N TYR A 840 13.54 24.28 29.76
CA TYR A 840 13.39 25.67 29.30
C TYR A 840 13.29 26.73 30.39
N GLU A 841 12.76 26.38 31.57
CA GLU A 841 12.68 27.25 32.75
C GLU A 841 14.06 27.62 33.31
N LEU A 842 15.10 26.84 33.01
CA LEU A 842 16.47 27.09 33.48
C LEU A 842 17.24 28.06 32.60
N SER A 843 16.64 28.51 31.49
CA SER A 843 17.28 29.39 30.51
C SER A 843 17.57 30.77 31.14
N ASN A 844 18.82 31.21 31.03
CA ASN A 844 19.25 32.52 31.51
C ASN A 844 18.93 33.64 30.50
N GLU A 845 19.34 34.87 30.81
CA GLU A 845 19.17 36.04 29.94
C GLU A 845 19.94 35.93 28.61
N ASP A 846 20.93 35.06 28.51
CA ASP A 846 21.66 34.79 27.26
C ASP A 846 21.03 33.65 26.45
N GLY A 847 20.08 32.90 27.01
CA GLY A 847 19.46 31.74 26.37
C GLY A 847 20.16 30.40 26.64
N LEU A 848 21.08 30.34 27.60
CA LEU A 848 21.79 29.12 28.01
C LEU A 848 21.19 28.51 29.29
N ILE A 849 21.29 27.18 29.42
CA ILE A 849 20.86 26.41 30.60
C ILE A 849 22.06 25.78 31.32
N THR A 850 21.88 25.49 32.61
CA THR A 850 22.84 24.77 33.46
C THR A 850 22.10 23.85 34.44
N SER A 851 22.61 22.63 34.63
CA SER A 851 22.10 21.69 35.63
C SER A 851 22.35 22.15 37.07
N THR A 852 23.31 23.06 37.30
CA THR A 852 23.63 23.59 38.64
C THR A 852 22.52 24.45 39.25
N LYS A 853 21.52 24.87 38.45
CA LYS A 853 20.35 25.64 38.90
C LYS A 853 19.13 24.77 39.23
N VAL A 854 19.24 23.44 39.06
CA VAL A 854 18.16 22.51 39.39
C VAL A 854 18.06 22.35 40.90
N ASP A 855 16.90 22.70 41.45
CA ASP A 855 16.58 22.51 42.87
C ASP A 855 15.62 21.33 43.09
N LYS A 856 15.27 21.07 44.36
CA LYS A 856 14.35 19.98 44.72
C LYS A 856 12.94 20.16 44.16
N ALA A 857 12.47 21.41 44.05
CA ALA A 857 11.14 21.70 43.51
C ALA A 857 11.11 21.40 42.01
N PHE A 858 12.19 21.73 41.29
CA PHE A 858 12.35 21.42 39.88
C PHE A 858 12.50 19.91 39.63
N MET A 859 13.27 19.19 40.47
CA MET A 859 13.34 17.72 40.40
C MET A 859 11.95 17.07 40.52
N LYS A 860 11.06 17.60 41.37
CA LYS A 860 9.68 17.12 41.47
C LYS A 860 8.88 17.36 40.18
N LYS A 861 9.05 18.51 39.52
CA LYS A 861 8.44 18.80 38.21
C LYS A 861 8.89 17.84 37.11
N LEU A 862 10.15 17.37 37.18
CA LEU A 862 10.71 16.38 36.24
C LEU A 862 10.20 14.95 36.47
N GLY A 863 9.46 14.70 37.56
CA GLY A 863 8.89 13.40 37.91
C GLY A 863 9.72 12.60 38.92
N PHE A 864 10.77 13.18 39.52
CA PHE A 864 11.55 12.46 40.54
C PHE A 864 10.76 12.32 41.86
N PRO A 865 10.91 11.18 42.56
CA PRO A 865 10.23 10.97 43.83
C PRO A 865 10.74 11.93 44.92
N GLU A 866 9.89 12.25 45.88
CA GLU A 866 10.26 13.07 47.03
C GLU A 866 11.41 12.40 47.82
N GLY A 867 12.40 13.20 48.22
CA GLY A 867 13.59 12.68 48.93
C GLY A 867 14.66 12.06 48.03
N TYR A 868 14.54 12.14 46.69
CA TYR A 868 15.61 11.73 45.77
C TYR A 868 16.91 12.51 46.08
N LYS A 869 18.00 11.78 46.33
CA LYS A 869 19.24 12.35 46.89
C LYS A 869 20.27 12.78 45.85
N LYS A 870 20.20 12.23 44.63
CA LYS A 870 21.20 12.49 43.59
C LYS A 870 20.79 13.73 42.78
N PRO A 871 21.62 14.78 42.68
CA PRO A 871 21.31 15.92 41.83
C PRO A 871 21.35 15.52 40.35
N LEU A 872 20.70 16.32 39.52
CA LEU A 872 20.90 16.25 38.07
C LEU A 872 22.36 16.57 37.74
N THR A 873 23.00 15.80 36.87
CA THR A 873 24.43 15.99 36.55
C THR A 873 24.72 15.60 35.11
N ASP A 874 25.50 16.43 34.43
CA ASP A 874 25.91 16.20 33.04
C ASP A 874 26.77 14.92 32.95
N ILE A 875 26.43 14.01 32.04
CA ILE A 875 27.22 12.79 31.82
C ILE A 875 28.18 12.93 30.63
N VAL A 876 27.76 13.63 29.57
CA VAL A 876 28.40 13.85 28.26
C VAL A 876 28.70 12.56 27.49
N ASP A 877 29.39 11.62 28.12
CA ASP A 877 29.65 10.28 27.61
C ASP A 877 30.00 9.29 28.73
N TRP A 878 30.01 8.00 28.39
CA TRP A 878 30.17 6.90 29.32
C TRP A 878 31.12 5.79 28.82
N PRO A 879 32.04 5.25 29.65
CA PRO A 879 32.31 5.63 31.04
C PRO A 879 33.21 6.87 31.20
N GLY A 880 33.16 7.47 32.40
CA GLY A 880 34.09 8.53 32.81
C GLY A 880 35.52 8.02 33.07
N LYS A 881 36.46 8.97 33.25
CA LYS A 881 37.86 8.67 33.61
C LYS A 881 37.95 7.86 34.91
N ASN A 882 38.87 6.90 34.96
CA ASN A 882 39.11 6.02 36.11
C ASN A 882 37.87 5.23 36.59
N PHE A 883 36.90 4.99 35.69
CA PHE A 883 35.66 4.29 36.05
C PHE A 883 35.94 2.91 36.62
N ASN A 884 35.18 2.53 37.66
CA ASN A 884 35.32 1.25 38.37
C ASN A 884 36.77 0.90 38.76
N ARG A 885 37.51 1.91 39.26
CA ARG A 885 38.93 1.82 39.67
C ARG A 885 39.87 1.35 38.55
N SER A 886 39.45 1.47 37.29
CA SER A 886 40.31 1.22 36.13
C SER A 886 41.30 2.36 35.92
N LYS A 887 42.32 2.14 35.08
CA LYS A 887 43.27 3.18 34.64
C LYS A 887 42.88 3.80 33.29
N THR A 888 41.63 3.63 32.85
CA THR A 888 41.19 4.12 31.53
C THR A 888 41.01 5.64 31.57
N LYS A 889 41.30 6.29 30.43
CA LYS A 889 41.11 7.74 30.28
C LYS A 889 39.63 8.15 30.22
N GLY A 890 38.71 7.17 30.13
CA GLY A 890 37.29 7.38 29.89
C GLY A 890 36.99 7.68 28.43
N GLU A 891 35.71 7.83 28.12
CA GLU A 891 35.18 8.01 26.75
C GLU A 891 34.83 9.46 26.43
N ARG A 892 35.19 10.40 27.30
CA ARG A 892 34.80 11.82 27.17
C ARG A 892 35.82 12.68 26.45
N ASP A 893 36.83 12.07 25.85
CA ASP A 893 37.92 12.80 25.19
C ASP A 893 38.57 13.90 26.06
N GLY A 894 38.66 13.68 27.38
CA GLY A 894 39.19 14.69 28.32
C GLY A 894 38.25 15.84 28.69
N PHE A 895 36.95 15.76 28.36
CA PHE A 895 35.95 16.80 28.58
C PHE A 895 36.06 17.52 29.94
N VAL A 896 36.11 18.85 29.89
CA VAL A 896 36.16 19.73 31.06
C VAL A 896 34.74 20.21 31.40
N PHE A 897 34.18 19.67 32.47
CA PHE A 897 32.84 20.03 32.94
C PHE A 897 32.78 21.49 33.42
N LYS A 898 31.86 22.26 32.84
CA LYS A 898 31.56 23.65 33.18
C LYS A 898 30.05 23.82 33.37
N PRO A 899 29.58 24.77 34.19
CA PRO A 899 28.15 24.99 34.40
C PRO A 899 27.37 25.19 33.09
N TYR A 900 27.90 26.01 32.18
CA TYR A 900 27.36 26.16 30.84
C TYR A 900 28.28 25.43 29.86
N SER A 901 27.86 24.24 29.45
CA SER A 901 28.61 23.37 28.54
C SER A 901 28.00 23.35 27.14
N THR A 902 28.84 23.12 26.13
CA THR A 902 28.43 23.10 24.72
C THR A 902 27.46 21.95 24.44
N VAL A 903 27.70 20.79 25.05
CA VAL A 903 26.86 19.59 24.86
C VAL A 903 25.43 19.81 25.36
N ILE A 904 25.27 20.25 26.61
CA ILE A 904 23.93 20.44 27.21
C ILE A 904 23.14 21.52 26.46
N ASN A 905 23.80 22.60 26.05
CA ASN A 905 23.14 23.69 25.34
C ASN A 905 22.87 23.37 23.86
N SER A 906 23.59 22.41 23.27
CA SER A 906 23.24 21.86 21.95
C SER A 906 21.97 21.00 22.02
N PHE A 907 21.80 20.17 23.05
CA PHE A 907 20.53 19.48 23.31
C PHE A 907 19.38 20.46 23.55
N PHE A 908 19.64 21.54 24.31
CA PHE A 908 18.64 22.55 24.61
C PHE A 908 18.14 23.23 23.33
N TYR A 909 19.05 23.61 22.43
CA TYR A 909 18.70 24.16 21.12
C TYR A 909 17.75 23.24 20.34
N GLU A 910 18.09 21.95 20.25
CA GLU A 910 17.25 20.99 19.52
C GLU A 910 15.89 20.78 20.20
N ASN A 911 15.86 20.74 21.52
CA ASN A 911 14.62 20.65 22.30
C ASN A 911 13.70 21.86 22.06
N MET A 912 14.24 23.07 21.96
CA MET A 912 13.44 24.25 21.67
C MET A 912 12.83 24.20 20.26
N LYS A 913 13.54 23.66 19.26
CA LYS A 913 12.95 23.41 17.93
C LYS A 913 11.81 22.39 18.00
N ILE A 914 12.00 21.30 18.74
CA ILE A 914 10.98 20.26 18.92
C ILE A 914 9.75 20.81 19.66
N MET A 915 9.94 21.55 20.75
CA MET A 915 8.82 22.15 21.48
C MET A 915 8.07 23.19 20.64
N ALA A 916 8.76 23.94 19.78
CA ALA A 916 8.11 24.82 18.82
C ALA A 916 7.22 24.03 17.83
N GLU A 917 7.69 22.89 17.34
CA GLU A 917 6.92 22.02 16.44
C GLU A 917 5.71 21.42 17.15
N PHE A 918 5.87 20.90 18.37
CA PHE A 918 4.74 20.41 19.18
C PHE A 918 3.72 21.51 19.45
N ALA A 919 4.16 22.73 19.75
CA ALA A 919 3.27 23.86 19.93
C ALA A 919 2.47 24.17 18.65
N LYS A 920 3.10 24.07 17.46
CA LYS A 920 2.40 24.24 16.17
C LYS A 920 1.36 23.15 15.94
N ILE A 921 1.70 21.89 16.20
CA ILE A 921 0.78 20.74 16.07
C ILE A 921 -0.48 20.97 16.92
N LEU A 922 -0.31 21.47 18.15
CA LEU A 922 -1.40 21.74 19.07
C LEU A 922 -2.10 23.10 18.86
N GLY A 923 -1.74 23.86 17.82
CA GLY A 923 -2.30 25.18 17.55
C GLY A 923 -1.90 26.29 18.55
N LYS A 924 -0.88 26.05 19.39
CA LYS A 924 -0.38 26.98 20.41
C LYS A 924 0.63 28.00 19.83
N THR A 925 0.16 28.83 18.90
CA THR A 925 0.98 29.75 18.09
C THR A 925 1.95 30.63 18.90
N GLN A 926 1.51 31.18 20.04
CA GLN A 926 2.38 32.06 20.85
C GLN A 926 3.51 31.30 21.55
N GLU A 927 3.24 30.08 22.03
CA GLU A 927 4.28 29.21 22.61
C GLU A 927 5.26 28.75 21.53
N ALA A 928 4.78 28.47 20.31
CA ALA A 928 5.64 28.13 19.18
C ALA A 928 6.67 29.23 18.89
N LEU A 929 6.22 30.50 18.84
CA LEU A 929 7.11 31.66 18.65
C LEU A 929 8.10 31.85 19.80
N ASP A 930 7.69 31.62 21.06
CA ASP A 930 8.61 31.70 22.21
C ASP A 930 9.70 30.63 22.13
N PHE A 931 9.34 29.39 21.78
CA PHE A 931 10.31 28.31 21.62
C PHE A 931 11.24 28.53 20.42
N GLU A 932 10.74 29.04 19.30
CA GLU A 932 11.59 29.45 18.16
C GLU A 932 12.59 30.54 18.55
N TYR A 933 12.13 31.56 19.28
CA TYR A 933 12.99 32.63 19.78
C TYR A 933 14.06 32.08 20.73
N ARG A 934 13.71 31.18 21.64
CA ARG A 934 14.67 30.51 22.54
C ARG A 934 15.70 29.68 21.77
N ALA A 935 15.28 28.95 20.74
CA ALA A 935 16.20 28.20 19.89
C ALA A 935 17.23 29.13 19.21
N ILE A 936 16.76 30.24 18.60
CA ILE A 936 17.65 31.24 17.98
C ILE A 936 18.63 31.80 19.01
N LYS A 937 18.14 32.12 20.21
CA LYS A 937 18.93 32.69 21.30
C LYS A 937 19.99 31.71 21.81
N ALA A 938 19.62 30.44 22.03
CA ALA A 938 20.55 29.38 22.41
C ALA A 938 21.64 29.16 21.35
N LYS A 939 21.26 29.09 20.06
CA LYS A 939 22.22 28.97 18.95
C LYS A 939 23.20 30.13 18.92
N LYS A 940 22.69 31.36 19.07
CA LYS A 940 23.52 32.57 19.13
C LYS A 940 24.51 32.50 20.30
N ALA A 941 24.04 32.19 21.51
CA ALA A 941 24.89 32.17 22.70
C ALA A 941 25.97 31.07 22.65
N VAL A 942 25.65 29.88 22.13
CA VAL A 942 26.64 28.81 21.91
C VAL A 942 27.72 29.29 20.92
N ASN A 943 27.32 29.90 19.80
CA ASN A 943 28.26 30.38 18.77
C ASN A 943 29.07 31.62 19.19
N GLU A 944 28.58 32.44 20.12
CA GLU A 944 29.30 33.62 20.60
C GLU A 944 30.21 33.31 21.80
N GLN A 945 29.79 32.42 22.70
CA GLN A 945 30.46 32.22 23.99
C GLN A 945 31.28 30.93 24.08
N MET A 946 31.03 29.94 23.20
CA MET A 946 31.67 28.62 23.25
C MET A 946 32.42 28.26 21.96
N PHE A 947 32.32 29.07 20.91
CA PHE A 947 33.10 28.90 19.69
C PHE A 947 34.40 29.71 19.75
N ASP A 948 35.54 29.02 19.67
CA ASP A 948 36.84 29.65 19.56
C ASP A 948 37.10 30.04 18.11
N LYS A 949 36.82 31.31 17.78
CA LYS A 949 37.01 31.86 16.43
C LYS A 949 38.45 31.77 15.91
N LYS A 950 39.45 31.75 16.79
CA LYS A 950 40.86 31.66 16.39
C LYS A 950 41.22 30.25 15.95
N ARG A 951 40.71 29.23 16.65
CA ARG A 951 40.93 27.82 16.30
C ARG A 951 39.88 27.26 15.33
N GLY A 952 38.74 27.93 15.17
CA GLY A 952 37.63 27.48 14.32
C GLY A 952 36.90 26.25 14.88
N ILE A 953 36.86 26.09 16.21
CA ILE A 953 36.30 24.91 16.90
C ILE A 953 35.56 25.32 18.18
N TYR A 954 34.69 24.45 18.69
CA TYR A 954 34.00 24.65 19.96
C TYR A 954 34.84 24.15 21.14
N VAL A 955 34.86 24.93 22.23
CA VAL A 955 35.37 24.48 23.53
C VAL A 955 34.28 23.75 24.32
N ASP A 956 34.66 23.03 25.38
CA ASP A 956 33.72 22.22 26.17
C ASP A 956 32.65 23.03 26.90
N GLY A 957 32.94 24.28 27.23
CA GLY A 957 32.03 25.21 27.88
C GLY A 957 32.70 26.54 28.23
N ILE A 958 31.95 27.43 28.87
CA ILE A 958 32.46 28.76 29.21
C ILE A 958 33.59 28.65 30.25
N GLY A 959 34.73 29.31 29.98
CA GLY A 959 35.88 29.40 30.89
C GLY A 959 36.83 28.19 30.83
N THR A 960 36.91 27.49 29.69
CA THR A 960 37.94 26.50 29.39
C THR A 960 38.44 26.67 27.96
N ASP A 961 39.72 26.39 27.72
CA ASP A 961 40.31 26.34 26.37
C ASP A 961 40.28 24.92 25.77
N HIS A 962 39.90 23.91 26.56
CA HIS A 962 39.81 22.53 26.10
C HIS A 962 38.65 22.35 25.11
N ALA A 963 38.94 21.63 24.01
CA ALA A 963 37.98 21.24 22.99
C ALA A 963 37.99 19.72 22.86
N SER A 964 36.86 19.09 23.14
CA SER A 964 36.64 17.65 22.97
C SER A 964 35.94 17.34 21.64
N LEU A 965 36.00 16.08 21.23
CA LEU A 965 35.13 15.54 20.18
C LEU A 965 33.65 15.87 20.44
N HIS A 966 33.16 15.68 21.67
CA HIS A 966 31.76 15.90 22.06
C HIS A 966 31.29 17.34 21.86
N ALA A 967 32.13 18.30 22.24
CA ALA A 967 31.84 19.72 22.07
C ALA A 967 31.73 20.14 20.60
N ASN A 968 32.28 19.37 19.67
CA ASN A 968 32.27 19.68 18.24
C ASN A 968 31.29 18.81 17.44
N MET A 969 31.14 17.53 17.79
CA MET A 969 30.19 16.64 17.12
C MET A 969 28.73 16.99 17.41
N MET A 970 28.41 17.49 18.61
CA MET A 970 27.04 17.84 18.99
C MET A 970 26.52 19.08 18.24
N PRO A 971 27.25 20.22 18.18
CA PRO A 971 26.91 21.32 17.29
C PRO A 971 26.76 20.91 15.82
N LEU A 972 27.61 19.98 15.35
CA LEU A 972 27.54 19.47 13.99
C LEU A 972 26.26 18.64 13.74
N ALA A 973 25.92 17.74 14.67
CA ALA A 973 24.74 16.88 14.58
C ALA A 973 23.43 17.67 14.60
N PHE A 974 23.33 18.70 15.45
CA PHE A 974 22.11 19.52 15.60
C PHE A 974 22.08 20.78 14.72
N GLY A 975 23.12 21.06 13.92
CA GLY A 975 23.13 22.17 12.97
C GLY A 975 23.36 23.56 13.59
N LEU A 976 24.18 23.63 14.65
CA LEU A 976 24.61 24.90 15.26
C LEU A 976 25.81 25.54 14.54
N VAL A 977 26.65 24.74 13.88
CA VAL A 977 27.90 25.20 13.22
C VAL A 977 27.59 26.23 12.12
N PRO A 978 28.22 27.43 12.14
CA PRO A 978 28.14 28.39 11.05
C PRO A 978 28.71 27.85 9.74
N GLU A 979 28.15 28.27 8.61
CA GLU A 979 28.48 27.69 7.30
C GLU A 979 29.97 27.87 6.95
N GLU A 980 30.51 29.04 7.25
CA GLU A 980 31.90 29.43 7.06
C GLU A 980 32.91 28.63 7.92
N HIS A 981 32.43 27.85 8.89
CA HIS A 981 33.25 27.09 9.84
C HIS A 981 32.98 25.58 9.80
N TYR A 982 32.16 25.09 8.87
CA TYR A 982 31.93 23.64 8.72
C TYR A 982 33.24 22.87 8.53
N GLU A 983 34.09 23.31 7.60
CA GLU A 983 35.32 22.60 7.27
C GLU A 983 36.28 22.50 8.48
N SER A 984 36.46 23.57 9.24
CA SER A 984 37.37 23.57 10.41
C SER A 984 36.85 22.65 11.52
N VAL A 985 35.56 22.69 11.81
CA VAL A 985 34.94 21.82 12.81
C VAL A 985 34.97 20.36 12.38
N VAL A 986 34.65 20.07 11.11
CA VAL A 986 34.72 18.73 10.53
C VAL A 986 36.15 18.16 10.58
N ASN A 987 37.14 18.96 10.19
CA ASN A 987 38.55 18.54 10.26
C ASN A 987 38.98 18.24 11.69
N PHE A 988 38.54 19.03 12.66
CA PHE A 988 38.77 18.74 14.06
C PHE A 988 38.11 17.43 14.50
N VAL A 989 36.82 17.22 14.18
CA VAL A 989 36.10 15.97 14.47
C VAL A 989 36.83 14.75 13.88
N LYS A 990 37.25 14.82 12.61
CA LYS A 990 38.02 13.76 11.93
C LYS A 990 39.35 13.49 12.64
N SER A 991 40.04 14.53 13.11
CA SER A 991 41.32 14.38 13.83
C SER A 991 41.22 13.60 15.15
N ARG A 992 40.02 13.48 15.75
CA ARG A 992 39.83 12.77 17.02
C ARG A 992 39.54 11.28 16.86
N GLY A 993 39.16 10.80 15.68
CA GLY A 993 38.76 9.40 15.52
C GLY A 993 37.47 9.06 16.29
N MET A 994 37.34 7.79 16.70
CA MET A 994 36.28 7.30 17.59
C MET A 994 36.60 7.57 19.07
N ALA A 995 36.96 8.81 19.42
CA ALA A 995 37.26 9.24 20.80
C ALA A 995 35.99 9.45 21.65
N CYS A 996 34.95 8.66 21.39
CA CYS A 996 33.69 8.63 22.13
C CYS A 996 33.28 7.18 22.37
N SER A 997 32.30 6.97 23.23
CA SER A 997 31.71 5.66 23.46
C SER A 997 30.78 5.25 22.30
N VAL A 998 30.21 4.05 22.43
CA VAL A 998 29.15 3.57 21.55
C VAL A 998 27.87 4.44 21.61
N TYR A 999 27.62 5.13 22.74
CA TYR A 999 26.54 6.13 22.86
C TYR A 999 26.88 7.39 22.06
N GLY A 1000 28.08 7.96 22.28
CA GLY A 1000 28.54 9.15 21.56
C GLY A 1000 28.63 8.94 20.05
N ALA A 1001 28.85 7.69 19.60
CA ALA A 1001 28.93 7.33 18.19
C ALA A 1001 27.66 7.71 17.41
N GLN A 1002 26.46 7.68 18.01
CA GLN A 1002 25.22 8.10 17.34
C GLN A 1002 25.36 9.53 16.80
N PHE A 1003 25.76 10.47 17.67
CA PHE A 1003 25.85 11.89 17.33
C PHE A 1003 27.06 12.19 16.44
N LEU A 1004 28.17 11.46 16.61
CA LEU A 1004 29.30 11.52 15.66
C LEU A 1004 28.83 11.17 14.24
N MET A 1005 28.14 10.04 14.08
CA MET A 1005 27.67 9.58 12.78
C MET A 1005 26.61 10.53 12.19
N ASP A 1006 25.66 11.02 13.00
CA ASP A 1006 24.67 12.01 12.54
C ASP A 1006 25.35 13.30 12.07
N GLY A 1007 26.35 13.81 12.82
CA GLY A 1007 27.12 14.98 12.43
C GLY A 1007 27.89 14.79 11.12
N LEU A 1008 28.60 13.67 10.95
CA LEU A 1008 29.36 13.37 9.73
C LEU A 1008 28.46 13.26 8.48
N TYR A 1009 27.36 12.51 8.57
CA TYR A 1009 26.43 12.39 7.43
C TYR A 1009 25.65 13.67 7.15
N ASN A 1010 25.37 14.50 8.15
CA ASN A 1010 24.78 15.83 7.93
C ASN A 1010 25.78 16.77 7.21
N ALA A 1011 27.07 16.63 7.49
CA ALA A 1011 28.15 17.39 6.86
C ALA A 1011 28.57 16.89 5.46
N GLY A 1012 28.09 15.71 5.03
CA GLY A 1012 28.50 15.10 3.75
C GLY A 1012 29.88 14.42 3.80
N GLU A 1013 30.30 13.96 4.98
CA GLU A 1013 31.59 13.28 5.20
C GLU A 1013 31.44 11.75 5.04
N GLU A 1014 30.85 11.33 3.92
CA GLU A 1014 30.49 9.94 3.64
C GLU A 1014 31.66 8.95 3.64
N ASP A 1015 32.83 9.35 3.14
CA ASP A 1015 34.02 8.51 3.10
C ASP A 1015 34.49 8.16 4.52
N TYR A 1016 34.63 9.18 5.37
CA TYR A 1016 35.08 8.98 6.74
C TYR A 1016 34.03 8.26 7.59
N ALA A 1017 32.75 8.54 7.39
CA ALA A 1017 31.68 7.81 8.05
C ALA A 1017 31.69 6.31 7.68
N LEU A 1018 31.94 5.97 6.41
CA LEU A 1018 32.07 4.58 5.98
C LEU A 1018 33.33 3.91 6.54
N ASP A 1019 34.45 4.63 6.63
CA ASP A 1019 35.67 4.14 7.28
C ASP A 1019 35.42 3.78 8.75
N LEU A 1020 34.70 4.61 9.50
CA LEU A 1020 34.34 4.31 10.90
C LEU A 1020 33.40 3.10 11.03
N LEU A 1021 32.43 2.95 10.12
CA LEU A 1021 31.51 1.80 10.09
C LEU A 1021 32.23 0.48 9.77
N THR A 1022 33.36 0.56 9.06
CA THR A 1022 34.11 -0.61 8.58
C THR A 1022 35.45 -0.80 9.27
N ASP A 1023 35.74 0.02 10.29
CA ASP A 1023 36.94 -0.09 11.11
C ASP A 1023 37.00 -1.48 11.78
N THR A 1024 38.22 -1.96 11.97
CA THR A 1024 38.55 -3.24 12.62
C THR A 1024 39.41 -3.06 13.87
N SER A 1025 39.74 -1.81 14.21
CA SER A 1025 40.43 -1.42 15.43
C SER A 1025 39.60 -1.76 16.67
N SER A 1026 40.20 -1.68 17.85
CA SER A 1026 39.49 -2.00 19.10
C SER A 1026 38.30 -1.09 19.42
N ARG A 1027 38.16 0.07 18.76
CA ARG A 1027 37.01 0.99 18.88
C ARG A 1027 36.12 0.88 17.65
N SER A 1028 35.65 -0.34 17.38
CA SER A 1028 34.81 -0.62 16.23
C SER A 1028 33.74 -1.66 16.55
N TRP A 1029 32.66 -1.65 15.77
CA TRP A 1029 31.64 -2.69 15.83
C TRP A 1029 32.18 -4.05 15.38
N TYR A 1030 33.09 -4.07 14.40
CA TYR A 1030 33.71 -5.32 13.96
C TYR A 1030 34.55 -5.97 15.07
N ASN A 1031 35.18 -5.17 15.95
CA ASN A 1031 35.88 -5.74 17.11
C ASN A 1031 34.94 -6.54 18.02
N MET A 1032 33.69 -6.10 18.20
CA MET A 1032 32.70 -6.85 18.99
C MET A 1032 32.45 -8.25 18.41
N ILE A 1033 32.37 -8.35 17.08
CA ILE A 1033 32.24 -9.61 16.35
C ILE A 1033 33.51 -10.46 16.50
N LYS A 1034 34.68 -9.82 16.31
CA LYS A 1034 36.00 -10.44 16.38
C LYS A 1034 36.27 -11.09 17.74
N ILE A 1035 35.85 -10.46 18.83
CA ILE A 1035 36.00 -11.01 20.19
C ILE A 1035 34.93 -12.07 20.54
N GLY A 1036 34.01 -12.36 19.61
CA GLY A 1036 33.04 -13.46 19.70
C GLY A 1036 31.61 -13.06 20.09
N SER A 1037 31.34 -11.77 20.31
CA SER A 1037 29.99 -11.33 20.66
C SER A 1037 29.05 -11.37 19.45
N THR A 1038 27.77 -11.62 19.74
CA THR A 1038 26.68 -11.62 18.74
C THR A 1038 25.55 -10.67 19.12
N ILE A 1039 25.69 -9.97 20.24
CA ILE A 1039 24.89 -8.80 20.61
C ILE A 1039 25.91 -7.67 20.84
N THR A 1040 25.52 -6.42 20.55
CA THR A 1040 26.39 -5.27 20.77
C THR A 1040 26.76 -5.11 22.24
N LEU A 1041 27.91 -4.50 22.47
CA LEU A 1041 28.49 -4.32 23.80
C LEU A 1041 28.08 -2.97 24.42
N GLU A 1042 28.13 -2.87 25.74
CA GLU A 1042 27.91 -1.60 26.44
C GLU A 1042 29.05 -0.59 26.19
N ALA A 1043 30.27 -1.07 25.95
CA ALA A 1043 31.42 -0.26 25.58
C ALA A 1043 32.25 -1.01 24.54
N TRP A 1044 33.14 -0.32 23.84
CA TRP A 1044 33.88 -0.88 22.70
C TRP A 1044 34.63 -2.20 23.00
N ASP A 1045 35.19 -2.33 24.21
CA ASP A 1045 35.95 -3.50 24.66
C ASP A 1045 36.19 -3.47 26.18
N ASN A 1046 36.52 -4.62 26.79
CA ASN A 1046 36.88 -4.77 28.21
C ASN A 1046 38.04 -3.86 28.64
N GLN A 1047 38.96 -3.52 27.73
CA GLN A 1047 40.03 -2.57 28.04
C GLN A 1047 39.54 -1.14 28.30
N TYR A 1048 38.36 -0.76 27.80
CA TYR A 1048 37.78 0.56 27.98
C TYR A 1048 36.81 0.61 29.16
N LYS A 1049 36.12 -0.51 29.43
CA LYS A 1049 35.24 -0.69 30.58
C LYS A 1049 35.34 -2.10 31.12
N ASN A 1050 36.03 -2.29 32.24
CA ASN A 1050 36.32 -3.63 32.79
C ASN A 1050 35.08 -4.44 33.26
N ASN A 1051 33.93 -3.79 33.46
CA ASN A 1051 32.68 -4.40 33.90
C ASN A 1051 31.54 -4.27 32.88
N LEU A 1052 31.84 -4.27 31.58
CA LEU A 1052 30.84 -4.08 30.54
C LEU A 1052 29.90 -5.29 30.36
N ASP A 1053 28.72 -5.03 29.79
CA ASP A 1053 27.74 -6.05 29.39
C ASP A 1053 27.92 -6.44 27.92
N TRP A 1054 27.90 -7.75 27.63
CA TRP A 1054 27.99 -8.30 26.26
C TRP A 1054 26.66 -8.34 25.50
N ASN A 1055 25.64 -7.66 26.02
CA ASN A 1055 24.25 -7.76 25.56
C ASN A 1055 23.51 -6.41 25.68
N HIS A 1056 24.14 -5.34 25.20
CA HIS A 1056 23.67 -3.96 25.39
C HIS A 1056 23.19 -3.32 24.08
N ALA A 1057 21.98 -2.78 24.10
CA ALA A 1057 21.26 -2.37 22.90
C ALA A 1057 21.80 -1.06 22.28
N TRP A 1058 22.26 -0.11 23.11
CA TRP A 1058 22.74 1.20 22.64
C TRP A 1058 23.98 1.13 21.72
N GLY A 1059 24.64 -0.04 21.64
CA GLY A 1059 25.79 -0.25 20.76
C GLY A 1059 25.38 -0.50 19.31
N ALA A 1060 24.08 -0.68 19.05
CA ALA A 1060 23.50 -1.01 17.76
C ALA A 1060 23.26 0.19 16.84
N VAL A 1061 23.92 1.33 17.07
CA VAL A 1061 23.86 2.55 16.24
C VAL A 1061 23.87 2.28 14.71
N PRO A 1062 24.72 1.39 14.15
CA PRO A 1062 24.71 1.09 12.71
C PRO A 1062 23.35 0.61 12.16
N ALA A 1063 22.50 0.01 12.99
CA ALA A 1063 21.16 -0.42 12.58
C ALA A 1063 20.30 0.75 12.09
N ASN A 1064 20.44 1.95 12.67
CA ASN A 1064 19.75 3.15 12.20
C ASN A 1064 20.61 4.02 11.27
N VAL A 1065 21.92 4.08 11.49
CA VAL A 1065 22.83 4.95 10.72
C VAL A 1065 23.00 4.47 9.28
N ILE A 1066 22.94 3.17 9.00
CA ILE A 1066 22.98 2.65 7.62
C ILE A 1066 21.72 3.08 6.84
N PRO A 1067 20.48 2.84 7.32
CA PRO A 1067 19.28 3.36 6.69
C PRO A 1067 19.22 4.91 6.61
N ARG A 1068 19.44 5.60 7.74
CA ARG A 1068 19.22 7.04 7.88
C ARG A 1068 20.39 7.89 7.36
N GLY A 1069 21.61 7.41 7.45
CA GLY A 1069 22.84 8.11 7.06
C GLY A 1069 23.35 7.69 5.69
N LEU A 1070 23.78 6.42 5.56
CA LEU A 1070 24.37 5.88 4.32
C LEU A 1070 23.37 5.89 3.15
N TRP A 1071 22.14 5.42 3.37
CA TRP A 1071 21.08 5.48 2.36
C TRP A 1071 20.27 6.78 2.41
N GLY A 1072 20.35 7.51 3.52
CA GLY A 1072 19.67 8.80 3.68
C GLY A 1072 18.15 8.70 3.73
N ILE A 1073 17.58 7.55 4.13
CA ILE A 1073 16.14 7.32 4.20
C ILE A 1073 15.62 7.82 5.55
N LYS A 1074 14.91 8.95 5.56
CA LYS A 1074 14.30 9.56 6.76
C LYS A 1074 12.91 10.14 6.44
N PRO A 1075 11.98 10.20 7.40
CA PRO A 1075 10.73 10.95 7.19
C PRO A 1075 11.04 12.45 7.03
N LYS A 1076 10.53 13.07 5.97
CA LYS A 1076 10.54 14.54 5.80
C LYS A 1076 9.30 15.17 6.44
N THR A 1077 8.17 14.50 6.30
CA THR A 1077 6.93 14.81 7.01
C THR A 1077 6.56 13.65 7.92
N ALA A 1078 5.81 13.94 8.97
CA ALA A 1078 5.31 12.93 9.90
C ALA A 1078 4.56 11.79 9.19
N GLY A 1079 4.74 10.57 9.68
CA GLY A 1079 4.12 9.36 9.14
C GLY A 1079 4.56 9.01 7.71
N PHE A 1080 5.73 9.47 7.27
CA PHE A 1080 6.28 9.25 5.92
C PHE A 1080 5.36 9.67 4.77
N GLY A 1081 4.54 10.73 4.93
CA GLY A 1081 3.83 11.32 3.78
C GLY A 1081 4.80 11.74 2.67
N VAL A 1082 5.92 12.34 3.06
CA VAL A 1082 7.10 12.58 2.22
C VAL A 1082 8.34 12.01 2.92
N ALA A 1083 9.13 11.19 2.22
CA ALA A 1083 10.43 10.71 2.64
C ALA A 1083 11.56 11.54 2.03
N THR A 1084 12.69 11.64 2.71
CA THR A 1084 13.97 12.00 2.10
C THR A 1084 14.72 10.72 1.73
N ILE A 1085 15.41 10.71 0.60
CA ILE A 1085 16.36 9.67 0.20
C ILE A 1085 17.62 10.38 -0.27
N LYS A 1086 18.66 10.39 0.56
CA LYS A 1086 19.93 11.07 0.29
C LYS A 1086 21.11 10.09 0.37
N PRO A 1087 21.34 9.25 -0.66
CA PRO A 1087 22.40 8.25 -0.64
C PRO A 1087 23.80 8.86 -0.56
N GLN A 1088 24.64 8.29 0.29
CA GLN A 1088 26.01 8.71 0.61
C GLN A 1088 26.96 7.51 0.47
N MET A 1089 27.01 6.94 -0.74
CA MET A 1089 27.57 5.60 -1.00
C MET A 1089 29.10 5.49 -0.89
N SER A 1090 29.82 6.62 -0.83
CA SER A 1090 31.29 6.65 -0.78
C SER A 1090 31.91 5.74 -1.85
N ASN A 1091 32.77 4.80 -1.47
CA ASN A 1091 33.52 3.90 -2.33
C ASN A 1091 32.80 2.57 -2.63
N LEU A 1092 31.58 2.36 -2.11
CA LEU A 1092 30.79 1.15 -2.35
C LEU A 1092 30.53 0.96 -3.86
N LYS A 1093 30.46 -0.30 -4.27
CA LYS A 1093 30.16 -0.72 -5.65
C LYS A 1093 28.75 -1.24 -5.82
N LYS A 1094 28.19 -1.81 -4.76
CA LYS A 1094 26.83 -2.32 -4.74
C LYS A 1094 26.26 -2.22 -3.33
N SER A 1095 25.00 -1.81 -3.21
CA SER A 1095 24.24 -1.92 -1.97
C SER A 1095 22.76 -2.18 -2.29
N SER A 1096 22.07 -2.91 -1.42
CA SER A 1096 20.62 -3.11 -1.43
C SER A 1096 20.10 -2.90 -0.02
N ILE A 1097 18.95 -2.26 0.12
CA ILE A 1097 18.29 -2.04 1.40
C ILE A 1097 16.77 -2.13 1.28
N GLU A 1098 16.13 -2.64 2.32
CA GLU A 1098 14.69 -2.52 2.56
C GLU A 1098 14.48 -1.86 3.93
N VAL A 1099 13.79 -0.72 3.94
CA VAL A 1099 13.53 0.07 5.16
C VAL A 1099 12.02 0.09 5.41
N PRO A 1100 11.54 -0.51 6.53
CA PRO A 1100 10.14 -0.49 6.87
C PRO A 1100 9.69 0.93 7.25
N THR A 1101 8.46 1.28 6.88
CA THR A 1101 7.80 2.52 7.32
C THR A 1101 6.34 2.24 7.69
N VAL A 1102 5.69 3.18 8.36
CA VAL A 1102 4.26 3.06 8.71
C VAL A 1102 3.34 2.94 7.47
N ARG A 1103 3.79 3.38 6.28
CA ARG A 1103 3.06 3.31 5.01
C ARG A 1103 3.47 2.16 4.08
N GLY A 1104 4.38 1.30 4.54
CA GLY A 1104 4.97 0.22 3.74
C GLY A 1104 6.48 0.40 3.53
N THR A 1105 7.13 -0.60 2.95
CA THR A 1105 8.59 -0.66 2.85
C THR A 1105 9.12 0.13 1.66
N ILE A 1106 10.15 0.97 1.89
CA ILE A 1106 10.96 1.55 0.82
C ILE A 1106 12.04 0.54 0.44
N LYS A 1107 12.15 0.20 -0.84
CA LYS A 1107 13.18 -0.72 -1.36
C LYS A 1107 14.14 0.03 -2.23
N ALA A 1108 15.45 -0.18 -2.06
CA ALA A 1108 16.44 0.51 -2.87
C ALA A 1108 17.65 -0.37 -3.20
N ASN A 1109 18.15 -0.23 -4.43
CA ASN A 1109 19.38 -0.84 -4.93
C ASN A 1109 20.30 0.21 -5.53
N TYR A 1110 21.59 0.09 -5.26
CA TYR A 1110 22.65 0.94 -5.80
C TYR A 1110 23.66 0.07 -6.54
N THR A 1111 24.05 0.52 -7.73
CA THR A 1111 25.13 -0.08 -8.52
C THR A 1111 26.05 1.01 -9.06
N TYR A 1112 27.35 0.88 -8.77
CA TYR A 1112 28.40 1.67 -9.40
C TYR A 1112 28.79 1.03 -10.74
N ASN A 1113 28.32 1.59 -11.86
CA ASN A 1113 28.63 1.07 -13.20
C ASN A 1113 29.96 1.60 -13.77
N GLY A 1114 30.68 2.43 -13.01
CA GLY A 1114 31.96 3.04 -13.40
C GLY A 1114 31.99 4.53 -13.08
N LYS A 1115 33.12 5.19 -13.37
CA LYS A 1115 33.31 6.63 -13.08
C LYS A 1115 32.26 7.53 -13.75
N ARG A 1116 31.68 7.09 -14.87
CA ARG A 1116 30.74 7.87 -15.68
C ARG A 1116 29.27 7.54 -15.45
N LEU A 1117 28.95 6.47 -14.70
CA LEU A 1117 27.58 6.01 -14.52
C LEU A 1117 27.40 5.35 -13.15
N GLN A 1118 26.40 5.84 -12.42
CA GLN A 1118 25.88 5.20 -11.21
C GLN A 1118 24.38 5.04 -11.36
N THR A 1119 23.83 3.93 -10.86
CA THR A 1119 22.40 3.61 -10.97
C THR A 1119 21.81 3.37 -9.59
N TYR A 1120 20.68 4.02 -9.32
CA TYR A 1120 19.83 3.79 -8.16
C TYR A 1120 18.48 3.29 -8.65
N GLU A 1121 18.02 2.16 -8.11
CA GLU A 1121 16.68 1.62 -8.36
C GLU A 1121 15.90 1.68 -7.04
N ILE A 1122 14.83 2.45 -7.00
CA ILE A 1122 14.09 2.76 -5.78
C ILE A 1122 12.61 2.46 -6.01
N GLU A 1123 11.98 1.74 -5.09
CA GLU A 1123 10.54 1.49 -5.07
C GLU A 1123 9.91 2.20 -3.87
N ILE A 1124 8.98 3.11 -4.15
CA ILE A 1124 8.25 3.89 -3.15
C ILE A 1124 6.86 3.24 -2.96
N PRO A 1125 6.42 2.99 -1.71
CA PRO A 1125 5.11 2.39 -1.45
C PRO A 1125 3.95 3.34 -1.82
N GLY A 1126 2.73 2.78 -1.84
CA GLY A 1126 1.52 3.55 -2.10
C GLY A 1126 1.32 4.67 -1.07
N ASN A 1127 0.73 5.78 -1.51
CA ASN A 1127 0.36 6.92 -0.67
C ASN A 1127 1.56 7.62 0.01
N MET A 1128 2.75 7.48 -0.58
CA MET A 1128 4.01 8.10 -0.17
C MET A 1128 4.65 8.83 -1.36
N VAL A 1129 5.36 9.92 -1.08
CA VAL A 1129 6.30 10.56 -2.01
C VAL A 1129 7.70 10.52 -1.41
N ALA A 1130 8.74 10.48 -2.24
CA ALA A 1130 10.11 10.68 -1.77
C ALA A 1130 10.83 11.80 -2.53
N GLU A 1131 11.76 12.45 -1.85
CA GLU A 1131 12.68 13.43 -2.41
C GLU A 1131 14.08 12.83 -2.46
N PHE A 1132 14.56 12.57 -3.68
CA PHE A 1132 15.88 12.04 -3.93
C PHE A 1132 16.89 13.16 -4.19
N SER A 1133 18.03 13.13 -3.51
CA SER A 1133 19.12 14.09 -3.70
C SER A 1133 20.49 13.46 -3.46
N LEU A 1134 21.56 14.08 -3.97
CA LEU A 1134 22.95 13.64 -3.80
C LEU A 1134 23.87 14.83 -3.50
N ASN A 1135 24.88 14.61 -2.65
CA ASN A 1135 25.99 15.55 -2.43
C ASN A 1135 26.84 15.67 -3.70
N GLY A 1136 27.42 16.86 -3.96
CA GLY A 1136 28.39 17.05 -5.05
C GLY A 1136 27.87 16.69 -6.45
N SER A 1137 26.60 17.01 -6.73
CA SER A 1137 25.95 16.70 -8.02
C SER A 1137 26.16 17.78 -9.10
N GLU A 1138 26.91 18.85 -8.77
CA GLU A 1138 27.26 19.91 -9.71
C GLU A 1138 28.01 19.36 -10.93
N GLY A 1139 27.58 19.75 -12.13
CA GLY A 1139 28.15 19.30 -13.40
C GLY A 1139 27.75 17.87 -13.84
N LYS A 1140 26.86 17.18 -13.11
CA LYS A 1140 26.38 15.84 -13.47
C LYS A 1140 24.97 15.89 -14.06
N GLU A 1141 24.68 15.00 -15.01
CA GLU A 1141 23.36 14.84 -15.60
C GLU A 1141 22.56 13.77 -14.84
N PHE A 1142 21.38 14.13 -14.34
CA PHE A 1142 20.43 13.19 -13.74
C PHE A 1142 19.48 12.66 -14.79
N ILE A 1143 19.35 11.34 -14.90
CA ILE A 1143 18.39 10.69 -15.78
C ILE A 1143 17.41 9.91 -14.90
N HIS A 1144 16.14 10.32 -14.88
CA HIS A 1144 15.06 9.67 -14.15
C HIS A 1144 14.15 8.93 -15.12
N ASN A 1145 14.04 7.60 -14.97
CA ASN A 1145 13.22 6.74 -15.85
C ASN A 1145 13.49 6.99 -17.35
N GLY A 1146 14.77 7.18 -17.71
CA GLY A 1146 15.21 7.45 -19.09
C GLY A 1146 15.07 8.89 -19.56
N LYS A 1147 14.60 9.82 -18.72
CA LYS A 1147 14.43 11.25 -19.06
C LYS A 1147 15.42 12.12 -18.27
N SER A 1148 16.10 13.03 -18.97
CA SER A 1148 17.01 13.99 -18.35
C SER A 1148 16.23 14.95 -17.43
N VAL A 1149 16.72 15.15 -16.21
CA VAL A 1149 16.17 16.08 -15.22
C VAL A 1149 17.05 17.34 -15.25
N PRO A 1150 16.47 18.55 -15.41
CA PRO A 1150 17.27 19.77 -15.47
C PRO A 1150 18.11 19.94 -14.20
N SER A 1151 19.40 20.25 -14.37
CA SER A 1151 20.38 20.40 -13.28
C SER A 1151 20.03 21.50 -12.26
N ALA A 1152 19.13 22.43 -12.62
CA ALA A 1152 18.58 23.42 -11.71
C ALA A 1152 17.77 22.80 -10.56
N PHE A 1153 17.18 21.62 -10.76
CA PHE A 1153 16.43 20.91 -9.72
C PHE A 1153 17.40 20.02 -8.93
N LYS A 1154 17.86 20.51 -7.77
CA LYS A 1154 18.74 19.76 -6.83
C LYS A 1154 18.09 18.49 -6.24
N VAL A 1155 16.79 18.27 -6.49
CA VAL A 1155 15.98 17.18 -5.93
C VAL A 1155 15.10 16.55 -7.01
N VAL A 1156 15.06 15.23 -7.07
CA VAL A 1156 14.13 14.45 -7.91
C VAL A 1156 12.98 13.95 -7.05
N ARG A 1157 11.75 14.30 -7.40
CA ARG A 1157 10.55 13.81 -6.72
C ARG A 1157 10.17 12.43 -7.25
N LEU A 1158 10.10 11.45 -6.35
CA LEU A 1158 9.70 10.08 -6.63
C LEU A 1158 8.26 9.87 -6.15
N THR A 1159 7.42 9.34 -7.03
CA THR A 1159 6.03 9.00 -6.75
C THR A 1159 5.93 7.53 -6.32
N PRO A 1160 4.77 7.00 -5.92
CA PRO A 1160 4.60 5.57 -5.70
C PRO A 1160 5.00 4.75 -6.94
N GLY A 1161 5.69 3.64 -6.69
CA GLY A 1161 6.17 2.72 -7.72
C GLY A 1161 7.69 2.71 -7.89
N LYS A 1162 8.14 2.08 -8.97
CA LYS A 1162 9.55 1.85 -9.27
C LYS A 1162 10.17 3.01 -10.04
N HIS A 1163 11.37 3.38 -9.64
CA HIS A 1163 12.15 4.45 -10.22
C HIS A 1163 13.58 3.99 -10.47
N THR A 1164 14.09 4.30 -11.66
CA THR A 1164 15.52 4.17 -11.99
C THR A 1164 16.10 5.57 -12.14
N ILE A 1165 17.12 5.87 -11.35
CA ILE A 1165 17.84 7.14 -11.36
C ILE A 1165 19.28 6.85 -11.75
N GLN A 1166 19.74 7.46 -12.83
CA GLN A 1166 21.11 7.34 -13.31
C GLN A 1166 21.82 8.68 -13.18
N LEU A 1167 23.02 8.64 -12.60
CA LEU A 1167 23.91 9.79 -12.52
C LEU A 1167 24.99 9.63 -13.58
N LYS A 1168 24.95 10.46 -14.61
CA LYS A 1168 25.89 10.43 -15.74
C LYS A 1168 26.84 11.62 -15.68
N ILE A 1169 28.14 11.35 -15.81
CA ILE A 1169 29.15 12.40 -15.93
C ILE A 1169 29.48 12.56 -17.41
N ASN A 1170 29.06 13.67 -18.01
CA ASN A 1170 29.37 14.00 -19.40
C ASN A 1170 30.79 14.57 -19.44
N SER A 1171 31.69 13.93 -20.22
CA SER A 1171 32.98 14.52 -20.56
C SER A 1171 32.75 15.57 -21.64
N PHE A 1172 33.11 16.82 -21.36
CA PHE A 1172 33.65 17.67 -22.40
C PHE A 1172 35.15 17.42 -22.49
#